data_AF-A0A414L3H8-F1
#
_entry.id   AF-A0A414L3H8-F1
#
_cell.length_a   1.000
_cell.length_b   1.000
_cell.length_c   1.000
_cell.angle_alpha   90.00
_cell.angle_beta   90.00
_cell.angle_gamma   90.00
#
_symmetry.space_group_name_H-M   'P 1'
#
loop_
_entity.id
_entity.type
_entity.pdbx_description
1 polymer ?
#
loop_
_entity_poly.entity_id
_entity_poly.type
_entity_poly.pdbx_seq_one_letter_code
_entity_poly.pdbx_strand_id
1 'polypeptide(L)'
;MKSIIKKIFPLALSLITLNVGATNQNNESLEQMIERGLNRATSQSLLLAKTLESQSGILPRTYEKGSVQTIHYDHWVSGFFPGVLWQLYENNGDKQLRRYAEMMTDRVEPAKKMTVTHDLGFMLYCSFGQGYRLTGNKHYLDVINEGTQSLLTRWNPKLGVIKSWESGGHWQYPVIIDNMMNLEMLCFMTREFSDRHYIRIAEQHAQTTMKNHFRPDYSTYHVVSYDTISGQPHAKNTAQGWADESSWSRGQAWGLYGYTMMYRETLNRQYLEQACHIADFLLRHPRMPKDKVPYWDYDAPDIPKAKRDASAAAVMASALIELSQLDPSDKAAEWLAFAEDQLRTLSSADYLAEEGEIGGFIIKHSVGHLKAKSEVDVPLTYGDYYYVEALMRLKKLLSKGDGKTDRRVWVQTMTRIAAPVLENLAAGTLKQNMPFESLSLEPLRREVSYLEAVGRTICGIAPWLELGPDNTEEGQLRAHFINLVVKGLKNAVNPQSADYLVFDNRFPQPLVDAAFLAEGILRAPTQIWNRLDKQTQEWLVNEWKKSRSIKPFESNWLLFASIIETALLEFTGDYDAERLNCGVRRFRDEWYKGDAWYGDGKYFHLDYYNSLVIHPMLTEVLAVMQKHGLQEADFLPQQQRRHGHFAQQLERMISPEGSYPVIGRSIAYRLGSFHALADAALLHLLPAEINPAQVRCALTAVMQRQFNQPHTFDTNGWLRVGYAGSQINMGEEYINTGSIYLCMAAFLPLGLPEMDAFWANPPVDWTALKAWHGVDVGSDHAI
;
A
#
# COMPACT_ATOMS: atom_id res chain seq x y z
N MET A 1 -68.76 60.18 37.81
CA MET A 1 -67.76 61.19 38.23
C MET A 1 -66.38 60.56 38.16
N LYS A 2 -65.47 61.20 37.42
CA LYS A 2 -63.99 61.26 37.54
C LYS A 2 -63.35 60.42 38.68
N SER A 3 -62.20 59.74 38.58
CA SER A 3 -61.13 59.61 37.58
C SER A 3 -59.98 58.71 38.14
N ILE A 4 -59.02 58.28 37.28
CA ILE A 4 -57.55 58.13 37.55
C ILE A 4 -57.10 56.91 38.41
N ILE A 5 -56.09 56.06 38.14
CA ILE A 5 -54.93 56.01 37.22
C ILE A 5 -54.36 54.55 37.07
N LYS A 6 -53.85 54.26 35.85
CA LYS A 6 -52.80 53.34 35.34
C LYS A 6 -52.22 52.17 36.18
N LYS A 7 -52.05 51.01 35.51
CA LYS A 7 -50.74 50.38 35.16
C LYS A 7 -50.90 49.36 34.02
N ILE A 8 -50.12 49.53 32.96
CA ILE A 8 -50.00 48.69 31.74
C ILE A 8 -48.63 48.01 31.78
N PHE A 9 -48.59 46.71 31.47
CA PHE A 9 -47.38 45.89 31.28
C PHE A 9 -46.55 46.35 30.06
N PRO A 10 -45.20 46.30 30.12
CA PRO A 10 -44.40 46.16 28.91
C PRO A 10 -43.60 44.86 28.85
N LEU A 11 -43.63 44.31 27.63
CA LEU A 11 -42.67 43.42 26.95
C LEU A 11 -41.25 43.39 27.55
N ALA A 12 -40.75 42.18 27.82
CA ALA A 12 -39.33 41.92 28.01
C ALA A 12 -38.69 41.47 26.70
N LEU A 13 -37.67 42.22 26.29
CA LEU A 13 -36.77 42.00 25.16
C LEU A 13 -35.78 40.88 25.54
N SER A 14 -35.80 39.73 24.87
CA SER A 14 -34.78 38.69 25.05
C SER A 14 -33.61 38.94 24.10
N LEU A 15 -32.44 39.23 24.67
CA LEU A 15 -31.16 39.28 23.98
C LEU A 15 -30.88 37.96 23.26
N ILE A 16 -30.67 38.03 21.94
CA ILE A 16 -29.99 36.98 21.18
C ILE A 16 -28.51 37.07 21.53
N THR A 17 -28.03 36.17 22.38
CA THR A 17 -26.61 35.89 22.53
C THR A 17 -26.24 34.86 21.46
N LEU A 18 -25.40 35.28 20.51
CA LEU A 18 -24.72 34.40 19.57
C LEU A 18 -23.75 33.52 20.35
N ASN A 19 -24.22 32.36 20.78
CA ASN A 19 -23.35 31.24 21.14
C ASN A 19 -22.76 30.67 19.85
N VAL A 20 -21.59 31.16 19.45
CA VAL A 20 -20.70 30.42 18.54
C VAL A 20 -20.13 29.27 19.38
N GLY A 21 -20.89 28.18 19.44
CA GLY A 21 -20.51 26.97 20.15
C GLY A 21 -19.34 26.28 19.45
N ALA A 22 -18.35 25.91 20.24
CA ALA A 22 -17.31 24.95 19.88
C ALA A 22 -17.96 23.73 19.19
N THR A 23 -17.60 23.53 17.92
CA THR A 23 -17.94 22.32 17.19
C THR A 23 -17.24 21.13 17.84
N ASN A 24 -17.99 20.06 18.10
CA ASN A 24 -17.48 18.78 18.56
C ASN A 24 -16.36 18.30 17.61
N GLN A 25 -15.09 18.39 18.03
CA GLN A 25 -13.92 17.89 17.29
C GLN A 25 -13.95 16.35 17.07
N ASN A 26 -14.87 15.62 17.70
CA ASN A 26 -14.94 14.16 17.62
C ASN A 26 -15.57 13.58 16.33
N ASN A 27 -16.11 14.40 15.42
CA ASN A 27 -16.76 13.92 14.18
C ASN A 27 -16.15 14.48 12.88
N GLU A 28 -14.99 15.15 12.92
CA GLU A 28 -14.33 15.69 11.72
C GLU A 28 -13.68 14.56 10.89
N SER A 29 -13.95 14.51 9.58
CA SER A 29 -13.28 13.55 8.67
C SER A 29 -11.79 13.89 8.52
N LEU A 30 -10.98 12.93 8.05
CA LEU A 30 -9.55 13.21 7.80
C LEU A 30 -9.36 14.30 6.75
N GLU A 31 -10.15 14.27 5.68
CA GLU A 31 -10.09 15.27 4.61
C GLU A 31 -10.41 16.67 5.14
N GLN A 32 -11.44 16.79 6.00
CA GLN A 32 -11.79 18.06 6.65
C GLN A 32 -10.66 18.56 7.55
N MET A 33 -10.06 17.68 8.35
CA MET A 33 -8.93 18.00 9.22
C MET A 33 -7.72 18.48 8.41
N ILE A 34 -7.38 17.77 7.33
CA ILE A 34 -6.27 18.11 6.43
C ILE A 34 -6.48 19.47 5.78
N GLU A 35 -7.66 19.71 5.20
CA GLU A 35 -7.97 20.99 4.57
C GLU A 35 -7.94 22.13 5.58
N ARG A 36 -8.48 21.94 6.79
CA ARG A 36 -8.39 22.92 7.88
C ARG A 36 -6.93 23.22 8.25
N GLY A 37 -6.12 22.18 8.44
CA GLY A 37 -4.70 22.30 8.76
C GLY A 37 -3.89 23.03 7.68
N LEU A 38 -4.06 22.67 6.40
CA LEU A 38 -3.35 23.29 5.27
C LEU A 38 -3.80 24.73 5.00
N ASN A 39 -5.10 25.03 5.17
CA ASN A 39 -5.60 26.40 5.04
C ASN A 39 -5.06 27.29 6.17
N ARG A 40 -5.02 26.79 7.42
CA ARG A 40 -4.42 27.51 8.55
C ARG A 40 -2.91 27.69 8.36
N ALA A 41 -2.21 26.66 7.87
CA ALA A 41 -0.80 26.75 7.52
C ALA A 41 -0.54 27.82 6.45
N THR A 42 -1.41 27.91 5.44
CA THR A 42 -1.33 28.93 4.39
C THR A 42 -1.47 30.34 4.95
N SER A 43 -2.51 30.61 5.74
CA SER A 43 -2.74 31.96 6.29
C SER A 43 -1.63 32.39 7.25
N GLN A 44 -1.20 31.49 8.14
CA GLN A 44 -0.10 31.74 9.08
C GLN A 44 1.24 31.98 8.36
N SER A 45 1.58 31.16 7.36
CA SER A 45 2.85 31.30 6.63
C SER A 45 2.91 32.58 5.80
N LEU A 46 1.79 33.00 5.19
CA LEU A 46 1.70 34.29 4.50
C LEU A 46 1.88 35.48 5.45
N LEU A 47 1.29 35.40 6.66
CA LEU A 47 1.47 36.42 7.70
C LEU A 47 2.94 36.52 8.16
N LEU A 48 3.57 35.38 8.42
CA LEU A 48 4.97 35.32 8.84
C LEU A 48 5.90 35.85 7.75
N ALA A 49 5.70 35.43 6.50
CA ALA A 49 6.48 35.90 5.36
C ALA A 49 6.34 37.42 5.17
N LYS A 50 5.12 37.95 5.29
CA LYS A 50 4.84 39.39 5.19
C LYS A 50 5.50 40.19 6.31
N THR A 51 5.51 39.67 7.55
CA THR A 51 6.20 40.30 8.69
C THR A 51 7.71 40.46 8.46
N LEU A 52 8.31 39.56 7.68
CA LEU A 52 9.75 39.52 7.39
C LEU A 52 10.11 40.05 5.98
N GLU A 53 9.14 40.51 5.20
CA GLU A 53 9.33 40.91 3.80
C GLU A 53 10.37 42.02 3.65
N SER A 54 10.30 43.06 4.50
CA SER A 54 11.20 44.22 4.46
C SER A 54 12.57 43.99 5.12
N GLN A 55 12.78 42.85 5.78
CA GLN A 55 13.99 42.57 6.55
C GLN A 55 14.89 41.61 5.76
N SER A 56 15.90 42.17 5.07
CA SER A 56 16.78 41.39 4.19
C SER A 56 17.68 40.43 4.98
N GLY A 57 17.90 39.23 4.41
CA GLY A 57 18.89 38.27 4.91
C GLY A 57 18.54 37.55 6.22
N ILE A 58 17.31 37.69 6.72
CA ILE A 58 16.84 36.98 7.93
C ILE A 58 15.68 36.02 7.61
N LEU A 59 15.58 34.95 8.41
CA LEU A 59 14.59 33.89 8.31
C LEU A 59 14.00 33.59 9.69
N PRO A 60 12.76 33.10 9.80
CA PRO A 60 12.14 32.81 11.09
C PRO A 60 12.71 31.53 11.71
N ARG A 61 12.90 31.55 13.03
CA ARG A 61 13.37 30.40 13.82
C ARG A 61 12.27 29.87 14.74
N THR A 62 11.71 30.76 15.56
CA THR A 62 10.70 30.46 16.59
C THR A 62 9.90 31.73 16.94
N TYR A 63 8.91 31.60 17.82
CA TYR A 63 8.21 32.70 18.46
C TYR A 63 8.37 32.59 19.97
N GLU A 64 9.06 33.55 20.59
CA GLU A 64 9.33 33.57 22.03
C GLU A 64 9.17 35.00 22.56
N LYS A 65 8.70 35.14 23.80
CA LYS A 65 8.55 36.44 24.49
C LYS A 65 7.73 37.46 23.68
N GLY A 66 6.71 37.00 22.95
CA GLY A 66 5.80 37.85 22.19
C GLY A 66 6.37 38.37 20.85
N SER A 67 7.48 37.83 20.36
CA SER A 67 8.08 38.26 19.09
C SER A 67 8.68 37.09 18.29
N VAL A 68 8.67 37.24 16.96
CA VAL A 68 9.34 36.32 16.05
C VAL A 68 10.85 36.45 16.25
N GLN A 69 11.49 35.35 16.62
CA GLN A 69 12.95 35.26 16.68
C GLN A 69 13.46 34.83 15.30
N THR A 70 14.51 35.50 14.83
CA THR A 70 15.04 35.31 13.48
C THR A 70 16.49 34.84 13.50
N ILE A 71 16.92 34.26 12.39
CA ILE A 71 18.26 33.76 12.14
C ILE A 71 18.74 34.20 10.76
N HIS A 72 20.04 34.09 10.52
CA HIS A 72 20.64 34.25 9.20
C HIS A 72 20.79 32.88 8.51
N TYR A 73 21.27 32.92 7.27
CA TYR A 73 21.48 31.73 6.44
C TYR A 73 22.34 30.66 7.11
N ASP A 74 23.23 31.03 8.03
CA ASP A 74 24.24 30.18 8.67
C ASP A 74 23.70 29.35 9.85
N HIS A 75 22.44 29.51 10.22
CA HIS A 75 21.78 28.64 11.19
C HIS A 75 21.15 27.43 10.50
N TRP A 76 21.28 26.25 11.10
CA TRP A 76 20.84 24.96 10.53
C TRP A 76 19.35 24.87 10.16
N VAL A 77 18.51 25.78 10.68
CA VAL A 77 17.06 25.79 10.42
C VAL A 77 16.65 26.68 9.25
N SER A 78 17.62 27.33 8.59
CA SER A 78 17.37 28.37 7.58
C SER A 78 16.56 27.88 6.38
N GLY A 79 16.60 26.58 6.07
CA GLY A 79 15.89 25.99 4.93
C GLY A 79 14.43 25.61 5.16
N PHE A 80 13.95 25.53 6.41
CA PHE A 80 12.62 24.96 6.68
C PHE A 80 11.47 25.89 6.29
N PHE A 81 11.52 27.18 6.65
CA PHE A 81 10.46 28.12 6.31
C PHE A 81 10.26 28.34 4.79
N PRO A 82 11.31 28.56 3.97
CA PRO A 82 11.13 28.55 2.51
C PRO A 82 10.55 27.22 2.02
N GLY A 83 10.94 26.10 2.64
CA GLY A 83 10.35 24.79 2.36
C GLY A 83 8.85 24.70 2.65
N VAL A 84 8.38 25.24 3.77
CA VAL A 84 6.93 25.34 4.09
C VAL A 84 6.19 26.12 3.00
N LEU A 85 6.74 27.24 2.54
CA LEU A 85 6.13 28.06 1.49
C LEU A 85 6.06 27.31 0.15
N TRP A 86 7.09 26.57 -0.22
CA TRP A 86 7.08 25.72 -1.42
C TRP A 86 6.05 24.60 -1.35
N GLN A 87 5.96 23.91 -0.20
CA GLN A 87 4.96 22.85 0.03
C GLN A 87 3.53 23.39 -0.07
N LEU A 88 3.24 24.53 0.56
CA LEU A 88 1.91 25.14 0.49
C LEU A 88 1.59 25.65 -0.91
N TYR A 89 2.59 26.14 -1.67
CA TYR A 89 2.42 26.50 -3.08
C TYR A 89 2.06 25.28 -3.94
N GLU A 90 2.71 24.13 -3.72
CA GLU A 90 2.34 22.88 -4.39
C GLU A 90 0.90 22.47 -4.07
N ASN A 91 0.44 22.68 -2.84
CA ASN A 91 -0.91 22.31 -2.42
C ASN A 91 -2.02 23.14 -3.09
N ASN A 92 -1.85 24.47 -3.24
CA ASN A 92 -2.94 25.35 -3.68
C ASN A 92 -2.64 26.30 -4.84
N GLY A 93 -1.39 26.36 -5.31
CA GLY A 93 -0.97 27.20 -6.43
C GLY A 93 -0.96 28.72 -6.17
N ASP A 94 -1.05 29.17 -4.91
CA ASP A 94 -1.07 30.61 -4.59
C ASP A 94 0.25 31.30 -5.00
N LYS A 95 0.13 32.29 -5.88
CA LYS A 95 1.28 33.05 -6.40
C LYS A 95 2.00 33.88 -5.34
N GLN A 96 1.33 34.27 -4.26
CA GLN A 96 1.98 34.94 -3.13
C GLN A 96 2.90 33.99 -2.36
N LEU A 97 2.47 32.74 -2.16
CA LEU A 97 3.31 31.71 -1.55
C LEU A 97 4.57 31.50 -2.40
N ARG A 98 4.42 31.35 -3.71
CA ARG A 98 5.58 31.24 -4.61
C ARG A 98 6.52 32.43 -4.51
N ARG A 99 6.00 33.66 -4.56
CA ARG A 99 6.81 34.89 -4.44
C ARG A 99 7.63 34.90 -3.16
N TYR A 100 7.01 34.55 -2.03
CA TYR A 100 7.70 34.49 -0.76
C TYR A 100 8.64 33.29 -0.65
N ALA A 101 8.29 32.15 -1.25
CA ALA A 101 9.15 30.97 -1.29
C ALA A 101 10.45 31.28 -2.03
N GLU A 102 10.38 31.91 -3.20
CA GLU A 102 11.53 32.39 -3.97
C GLU A 102 12.37 33.38 -3.12
N MET A 103 11.73 34.43 -2.57
CA MET A 103 12.42 35.43 -1.74
C MET A 103 13.12 34.84 -0.51
N MET A 104 12.47 33.92 0.21
CA MET A 104 13.04 33.29 1.40
C MET A 104 14.11 32.25 1.04
N THR A 105 13.97 31.55 -0.08
CA THR A 105 14.99 30.61 -0.59
C THR A 105 16.26 31.35 -0.94
N ASP A 106 16.17 32.48 -1.64
CA ASP A 106 17.33 33.30 -2.02
C ASP A 106 18.15 33.77 -0.81
N ARG A 107 17.50 34.01 0.34
CA ARG A 107 18.18 34.38 1.60
C ARG A 107 19.08 33.27 2.14
N VAL A 108 18.84 32.01 1.77
CA VAL A 108 19.62 30.85 2.23
C VAL A 108 20.85 30.59 1.35
N GLU A 109 20.92 31.14 0.12
CA GLU A 109 21.97 30.82 -0.86
C GLU A 109 23.40 30.84 -0.31
N PRO A 110 23.82 31.83 0.54
CA PRO A 110 25.19 31.87 1.03
C PRO A 110 25.62 30.61 1.81
N ALA A 111 24.68 29.82 2.33
CA ALA A 111 24.94 28.56 3.02
C ALA A 111 25.68 27.52 2.14
N LYS A 112 25.57 27.59 0.81
CA LYS A 112 26.23 26.65 -0.13
C LYS A 112 27.76 26.58 0.01
N LYS A 113 28.37 27.57 0.65
CA LYS A 113 29.82 27.66 0.89
C LYS A 113 30.25 27.22 2.29
N MET A 114 29.33 26.81 3.15
CA MET A 114 29.66 26.44 4.53
C MET A 114 30.26 25.04 4.60
N THR A 115 31.46 24.92 5.17
CA THR A 115 32.17 23.63 5.29
C THR A 115 32.23 23.09 6.73
N VAL A 116 31.58 23.77 7.67
CA VAL A 116 31.68 23.51 9.11
C VAL A 116 30.47 22.77 9.71
N THR A 117 29.44 22.51 8.92
CA THR A 117 28.21 21.82 9.35
C THR A 117 27.77 20.74 8.36
N HIS A 118 27.14 19.69 8.88
CA HIS A 118 26.44 18.69 8.08
C HIS A 118 25.02 19.10 7.66
N ASP A 119 24.46 20.14 8.28
CA ASP A 119 23.06 20.56 8.12
C ASP A 119 22.73 21.16 6.75
N LEU A 120 23.66 21.12 5.79
CA LEU A 120 23.45 21.63 4.44
C LEU A 120 22.28 20.94 3.71
N GLY A 121 21.96 19.70 4.06
CA GLY A 121 20.74 19.04 3.59
C GLY A 121 19.49 19.78 4.07
N PHE A 122 19.35 20.02 5.37
CA PHE A 122 18.23 20.82 5.90
C PHE A 122 18.19 22.24 5.35
N MET A 123 19.35 22.87 5.20
CA MET A 123 19.42 24.27 4.79
C MET A 123 19.09 24.41 3.29
N LEU A 124 19.73 23.63 2.42
CA LEU A 124 19.64 23.79 0.97
C LEU A 124 18.60 22.88 0.34
N TYR A 125 18.47 21.64 0.79
CA TYR A 125 17.55 20.68 0.14
C TYR A 125 16.09 20.94 0.54
N CYS A 126 15.81 21.36 1.78
CA CYS A 126 14.45 21.78 2.16
C CYS A 126 14.01 23.08 1.48
N SER A 127 14.95 23.92 1.00
CA SER A 127 14.68 25.20 0.34
C SER A 127 14.85 25.11 -1.19
N PHE A 128 16.09 25.17 -1.69
CA PHE A 128 16.45 25.05 -3.10
C PHE A 128 16.01 23.72 -3.70
N GLY A 129 16.09 22.61 -2.96
CA GLY A 129 15.64 21.30 -3.45
C GLY A 129 14.15 21.30 -3.79
N GLN A 130 13.31 21.82 -2.89
CA GLN A 130 11.88 21.97 -3.14
C GLN A 130 11.58 22.96 -4.27
N GLY A 131 12.29 24.10 -4.31
CA GLY A 131 12.17 25.07 -5.39
C GLY A 131 12.54 24.48 -6.76
N TYR A 132 13.61 23.69 -6.84
CA TYR A 132 14.05 23.05 -8.08
C TYR A 132 13.00 22.06 -8.58
N ARG A 133 12.50 21.19 -7.69
CA ARG A 133 11.46 20.22 -8.01
C ARG A 133 10.20 20.84 -8.62
N LEU A 134 9.78 22.00 -8.12
CA LEU A 134 8.54 22.65 -8.55
C LEU A 134 8.71 23.62 -9.73
N THR A 135 9.92 24.14 -9.97
CA THR A 135 10.14 25.20 -10.97
C THR A 135 11.10 24.83 -12.10
N GLY A 136 11.93 23.80 -11.93
CA GLY A 136 13.02 23.47 -12.84
C GLY A 136 14.11 24.54 -12.94
N ASN A 137 14.19 25.47 -11.98
CA ASN A 137 15.17 26.55 -12.00
C ASN A 137 16.60 26.01 -11.82
N LYS A 138 17.40 26.03 -12.90
CA LYS A 138 18.76 25.50 -12.92
C LYS A 138 19.71 26.17 -11.92
N HIS A 139 19.49 27.45 -11.57
CA HIS A 139 20.29 28.11 -10.53
C HIS A 139 20.16 27.40 -9.19
N TYR A 140 18.97 26.88 -8.86
CA TYR A 140 18.78 26.12 -7.62
C TYR A 140 19.56 24.81 -7.62
N LEU A 141 19.67 24.14 -8.77
CA LEU A 141 20.54 22.96 -8.91
C LEU A 141 22.02 23.31 -8.73
N ASP A 142 22.49 24.44 -9.28
CA ASP A 142 23.87 24.90 -9.11
C ASP A 142 24.19 25.16 -7.62
N VAL A 143 23.26 25.76 -6.89
CA VAL A 143 23.37 25.99 -5.44
C VAL A 143 23.42 24.67 -4.65
N ILE A 144 22.55 23.70 -4.95
CA ILE A 144 22.54 22.38 -4.31
C ILE A 144 23.85 21.64 -4.61
N ASN A 145 24.35 21.71 -5.84
CA ASN A 145 25.60 21.07 -6.22
C ASN A 145 26.81 21.68 -5.48
N GLU A 146 26.94 23.00 -5.45
CA GLU A 146 28.01 23.68 -4.69
C GLU A 146 27.93 23.35 -3.19
N GLY A 147 26.71 23.37 -2.62
CA GLY A 147 26.45 22.95 -1.25
C GLY A 147 26.82 21.50 -0.97
N THR A 148 26.53 20.60 -1.90
CA THR A 148 26.91 19.18 -1.79
C THR A 148 28.43 19.04 -1.75
N GLN A 149 29.18 19.76 -2.59
CA GLN A 149 30.65 19.74 -2.52
C GLN A 149 31.15 20.25 -1.16
N SER A 150 30.56 21.32 -0.64
CA SER A 150 30.88 21.82 0.71
C SER A 150 30.59 20.80 1.80
N LEU A 151 29.44 20.11 1.75
CA LEU A 151 29.08 19.02 2.68
C LEU A 151 30.10 17.87 2.62
N LEU A 152 30.51 17.47 1.42
CA LEU A 152 31.42 16.34 1.22
C LEU A 152 32.85 16.63 1.70
N THR A 153 33.25 17.88 1.93
CA THR A 153 34.51 18.18 2.65
C THR A 153 34.52 17.60 4.08
N ARG A 154 33.34 17.27 4.62
CA ARG A 154 33.16 16.70 5.95
C ARG A 154 33.07 15.17 5.93
N TRP A 155 33.11 14.53 4.76
CA TRP A 155 33.14 13.07 4.63
C TRP A 155 34.50 12.51 5.04
N ASN A 156 34.51 11.47 5.88
CA ASN A 156 35.72 10.72 6.17
C ASN A 156 35.57 9.27 5.65
N PRO A 157 36.27 8.89 4.56
CA PRO A 157 36.12 7.57 3.94
C PRO A 157 36.63 6.42 4.83
N LYS A 158 37.53 6.69 5.78
CA LYS A 158 38.03 5.68 6.73
C LYS A 158 37.02 5.39 7.83
N LEU A 159 36.34 6.43 8.31
CA LEU A 159 35.30 6.30 9.34
C LEU A 159 33.95 5.88 8.76
N GLY A 160 33.73 6.16 7.48
CA GLY A 160 32.47 5.86 6.81
C GLY A 160 31.33 6.79 7.22
N VAL A 161 31.63 8.01 7.70
CA VAL A 161 30.63 8.97 8.22
C VAL A 161 30.97 10.41 7.82
N ILE A 162 29.95 11.26 7.87
CA ILE A 162 30.05 12.72 7.66
C ILE A 162 30.12 13.37 9.04
N LYS A 163 31.09 14.26 9.27
CA LYS A 163 31.25 14.96 10.55
C LYS A 163 30.10 15.92 10.77
N SER A 164 29.42 15.89 11.92
CA SER A 164 28.26 16.75 12.16
C SER A 164 28.63 18.20 12.42
N TRP A 165 29.56 18.46 13.33
CA TRP A 165 30.06 19.81 13.66
C TRP A 165 31.53 19.76 14.09
N GLU A 166 32.17 20.92 14.23
CA GLU A 166 33.54 21.02 14.76
C GLU A 166 33.58 20.72 16.26
N SER A 167 34.55 19.93 16.70
CA SER A 167 34.65 19.52 18.10
C SER A 167 35.05 20.69 19.01
N GLY A 168 34.33 20.83 20.12
CA GLY A 168 34.66 21.72 21.24
C GLY A 168 35.52 21.08 22.33
N GLY A 169 36.19 19.94 22.08
CA GLY A 169 37.13 19.31 23.02
C GLY A 169 36.99 17.78 23.10
N HIS A 170 36.06 17.29 23.92
CA HIS A 170 35.97 15.87 24.30
C HIS A 170 35.55 14.90 23.17
N TRP A 171 34.91 15.40 22.11
CA TRP A 171 34.61 14.61 20.91
C TRP A 171 35.78 14.69 19.92
N GLN A 172 36.18 13.60 19.28
CA GLN A 172 37.20 13.67 18.22
C GLN A 172 36.53 13.92 16.86
N TYR A 173 35.56 13.06 16.53
CA TYR A 173 34.79 13.14 15.29
C TYR A 173 33.29 12.89 15.59
N PRO A 174 32.52 13.92 15.99
CA PRO A 174 31.12 13.75 16.38
C PRO A 174 30.21 13.54 15.17
N VAL A 175 29.31 12.57 15.28
CA VAL A 175 28.23 12.27 14.33
C VAL A 175 26.92 12.19 15.10
N ILE A 176 25.89 12.90 14.66
CA ILE A 176 24.57 12.91 15.29
C ILE A 176 23.52 12.19 14.44
N ILE A 177 22.46 11.71 15.07
CA ILE A 177 21.40 10.97 14.37
C ILE A 177 20.68 11.81 13.31
N ASP A 178 20.57 13.13 13.53
CA ASP A 178 20.00 14.13 12.61
C ASP A 178 20.73 14.13 11.26
N ASN A 179 21.98 13.66 11.22
CA ASN A 179 22.77 13.58 9.99
C ASN A 179 22.14 12.61 8.97
N MET A 180 21.31 11.66 9.41
CA MET A 180 20.54 10.79 8.51
C MET A 180 19.63 11.58 7.57
N MET A 181 19.05 12.68 8.04
CA MET A 181 18.14 13.52 7.26
C MET A 181 18.86 14.24 6.11
N ASN A 182 20.13 14.58 6.34
CA ASN A 182 20.94 15.31 5.37
C ASN A 182 21.43 14.43 4.21
N LEU A 183 21.29 13.11 4.32
CA LEU A 183 21.68 12.16 3.27
C LEU A 183 20.75 12.23 2.05
N GLU A 184 19.51 12.71 2.22
CA GLU A 184 18.55 12.81 1.11
C GLU A 184 19.07 13.70 -0.02
N MET A 185 19.83 14.76 0.30
CA MET A 185 20.50 15.60 -0.69
C MET A 185 21.50 14.79 -1.52
N LEU A 186 22.24 13.84 -0.93
CA LEU A 186 23.16 12.97 -1.67
C LEU A 186 22.43 11.95 -2.54
N CYS A 187 21.30 11.41 -2.06
CA CYS A 187 20.43 10.55 -2.85
C CYS A 187 19.89 11.31 -4.07
N PHE A 188 19.44 12.55 -3.89
CA PHE A 188 19.04 13.43 -4.99
C PHE A 188 20.15 13.64 -6.01
N MET A 189 21.37 13.97 -5.56
CA MET A 189 22.52 14.16 -6.45
C MET A 189 22.85 12.90 -7.26
N THR A 190 22.65 11.72 -6.67
CA THR A 190 22.81 10.44 -7.40
C THR A 190 21.80 10.34 -8.54
N ARG A 191 20.52 10.65 -8.29
CA ARG A 191 19.47 10.59 -9.32
C ARG A 191 19.68 11.63 -10.42
N GLU A 192 19.99 12.86 -10.04
CA GLU A 192 20.14 13.98 -10.98
C GLU A 192 21.36 13.82 -11.90
N PHE A 193 22.49 13.36 -11.35
CA PHE A 193 23.75 13.24 -12.11
C PHE A 193 24.10 11.81 -12.53
N SER A 194 23.30 10.81 -12.14
CA SER A 194 23.61 9.38 -12.33
C SER A 194 24.98 8.98 -11.74
N ASP A 195 25.46 9.69 -10.71
CA ASP A 195 26.75 9.45 -10.08
C ASP A 195 26.59 8.68 -8.76
N ARG A 196 26.94 7.39 -8.81
CA ARG A 196 26.88 6.48 -7.65
C ARG A 196 27.89 6.82 -6.55
N HIS A 197 28.76 7.82 -6.71
CA HIS A 197 29.61 8.30 -5.63
C HIS A 197 28.79 8.79 -4.44
N TYR A 198 27.74 9.59 -4.69
CA TYR A 198 26.93 10.21 -3.64
C TYR A 198 26.14 9.16 -2.84
N ILE A 199 25.46 8.22 -3.51
CA ILE A 199 24.71 7.17 -2.81
C ILE A 199 25.61 6.23 -2.01
N ARG A 200 26.84 5.91 -2.49
CA ARG A 200 27.78 5.09 -1.72
C ARG A 200 28.20 5.76 -0.41
N ILE A 201 28.35 7.09 -0.41
CA ILE A 201 28.61 7.85 0.81
C ILE A 201 27.40 7.82 1.75
N ALA A 202 26.19 8.03 1.21
CA ALA A 202 24.96 7.97 2.00
C ALA A 202 24.74 6.59 2.63
N GLU A 203 24.88 5.51 1.86
CA GLU A 203 24.75 4.13 2.35
C GLU A 203 25.79 3.80 3.42
N GLN A 204 27.06 4.15 3.19
CA GLN A 204 28.11 3.88 4.17
C GLN A 204 27.88 4.67 5.47
N HIS A 205 27.42 5.92 5.38
CA HIS A 205 27.00 6.71 6.54
C HIS A 205 25.85 6.02 7.27
N ALA A 206 24.77 5.68 6.57
CA ALA A 206 23.59 5.04 7.13
C ALA A 206 23.93 3.71 7.83
N GLN A 207 24.73 2.85 7.20
CA GLN A 207 25.19 1.58 7.80
C GLN A 207 26.03 1.80 9.05
N THR A 208 26.94 2.78 9.04
CA THR A 208 27.78 3.08 10.19
C THR A 208 26.97 3.66 11.35
N THR A 209 25.98 4.51 11.05
CA THR A 209 25.01 5.02 12.02
C THR A 209 24.15 3.89 12.58
N MET A 210 23.64 2.98 11.74
CA MET A 210 22.82 1.84 12.16
C MET A 210 23.55 0.97 13.17
N LYS A 211 24.84 0.71 12.91
CA LYS A 211 25.70 -0.10 13.78
C LYS A 211 25.99 0.55 15.13
N ASN A 212 26.16 1.88 15.18
CA ASN A 212 26.77 2.53 16.34
C ASN A 212 25.83 3.42 17.15
N HIS A 213 24.83 4.05 16.52
CA HIS A 213 23.88 4.94 17.19
C HIS A 213 22.75 4.20 17.88
N PHE A 214 22.41 2.98 17.46
CA PHE A 214 21.28 2.26 18.03
C PHE A 214 21.69 1.37 19.21
N ARG A 215 20.84 1.34 20.22
CA ARG A 215 20.88 0.39 21.34
C ARG A 215 20.12 -0.89 20.96
N PRO A 216 20.26 -1.99 21.73
CA PRO A 216 19.58 -3.25 21.41
C PRO A 216 18.05 -3.18 21.39
N ASP A 217 17.45 -2.19 22.06
CA ASP A 217 16.00 -1.95 22.08
C ASP A 217 15.54 -0.98 20.98
N TYR A 218 16.43 -0.63 20.05
CA TYR A 218 16.23 0.32 18.94
C TYR A 218 16.04 1.78 19.36
N SER A 219 16.22 2.11 20.64
CA SER A 219 16.44 3.50 21.02
C SER A 219 17.78 4.00 20.47
N THR A 220 17.81 5.23 19.99
CA THR A 220 19.04 5.86 19.47
C THR A 220 19.76 6.73 20.51
N TYR A 221 21.10 6.71 20.48
CA TYR A 221 21.94 7.77 21.03
C TYR A 221 21.82 9.02 20.16
N HIS A 222 21.94 10.20 20.75
CA HIS A 222 21.99 11.43 19.96
C HIS A 222 23.35 11.55 19.26
N VAL A 223 24.46 11.50 20.01
CA VAL A 223 25.82 11.74 19.50
C VAL A 223 26.66 10.46 19.63
N VAL A 224 27.32 10.06 18.55
CA VAL A 224 28.43 9.09 18.59
C VAL A 224 29.68 9.78 18.08
N SER A 225 30.74 9.75 18.88
CA SER A 225 32.04 10.27 18.47
C SER A 225 33.00 9.13 18.16
N TYR A 226 33.78 9.28 17.09
CA TYR A 226 34.75 8.28 16.65
C TYR A 226 36.17 8.75 16.92
N ASP A 227 37.02 7.81 17.37
CA ASP A 227 38.46 8.02 17.42
C ASP A 227 39.02 8.08 16.00
N THR A 228 39.73 9.15 15.68
CA THR A 228 40.17 9.45 14.30
C THR A 228 41.29 8.53 13.80
N ILE A 229 41.91 7.77 14.70
CA ILE A 229 43.03 6.87 14.38
C ILE A 229 42.52 5.43 14.20
N SER A 230 41.78 4.89 15.16
CA SER A 230 41.26 3.52 15.15
C SER A 230 39.95 3.36 14.38
N GLY A 231 39.17 4.44 14.25
CA GLY A 231 37.84 4.44 13.64
C GLY A 231 36.75 3.80 14.49
N GLN A 232 37.03 3.47 15.75
CA GLN A 232 36.01 2.94 16.67
C GLN A 232 35.27 4.08 17.40
N PRO A 233 33.99 3.89 17.75
CA PRO A 233 33.29 4.78 18.67
C PRO A 233 34.04 4.87 20.00
N HIS A 234 34.44 6.07 20.42
CA HIS A 234 35.09 6.30 21.72
C HIS A 234 34.14 6.94 22.75
N ALA A 235 32.99 7.45 22.30
CA ALA A 235 31.99 8.09 23.15
C ALA A 235 30.60 7.98 22.49
N LYS A 236 29.57 7.71 23.30
CA LYS A 236 28.16 7.73 22.92
C LYS A 236 27.41 8.56 23.96
N ASN A 237 26.91 9.72 23.56
CA ASN A 237 26.40 10.75 24.48
C ASN A 237 25.12 11.41 23.95
N THR A 238 24.66 12.40 24.69
CA THR A 238 23.63 13.33 24.25
C THR A 238 24.08 14.79 24.27
N ALA A 239 23.68 15.56 23.25
CA ALA A 239 23.80 17.01 23.28
C ALA A 239 22.50 17.67 23.78
N GLN A 240 21.34 17.17 23.36
CA GLN A 240 20.04 17.80 23.64
C GLN A 240 19.11 16.99 24.56
N GLY A 241 19.31 15.67 24.67
CA GLY A 241 18.48 14.77 25.48
C GLY A 241 18.72 14.87 26.98
N TRP A 242 17.88 14.17 27.75
CA TRP A 242 17.93 14.13 29.21
C TRP A 242 19.20 13.50 29.77
N ALA A 243 19.68 12.41 29.21
CA ALA A 243 20.90 11.71 29.62
C ALA A 243 21.56 11.04 28.41
N ASP A 244 22.82 10.61 28.54
CA ASP A 244 23.52 9.91 27.46
C ASP A 244 22.79 8.60 27.08
N GLU A 245 22.20 7.95 28.07
CA GLU A 245 21.39 6.74 27.93
C GLU A 245 19.91 7.02 27.63
N SER A 246 19.48 8.28 27.60
CA SER A 246 18.08 8.61 27.34
C SER A 246 17.70 8.52 25.85
N SER A 247 16.40 8.49 25.62
CA SER A 247 15.76 8.46 24.32
C SER A 247 15.14 9.82 24.00
N TRP A 248 15.95 10.73 23.50
CA TRP A 248 15.50 12.04 23.03
C TRP A 248 14.52 11.89 21.86
N SER A 249 13.30 12.43 21.99
CA SER A 249 12.19 12.03 21.11
C SER A 249 12.38 12.44 19.65
N ARG A 250 12.89 13.65 19.40
CA ARG A 250 13.21 14.11 18.04
C ARG A 250 14.36 13.34 17.41
N GLY A 251 15.34 12.90 18.19
CA GLY A 251 16.41 12.02 17.71
C GLY A 251 15.89 10.66 17.23
N GLN A 252 14.92 10.08 17.95
CA GLN A 252 14.24 8.86 17.48
C GLN A 252 13.47 9.12 16.19
N ALA A 253 12.77 10.25 16.09
CA ALA A 253 12.01 10.64 14.90
C ALA A 253 12.92 10.84 13.67
N TRP A 254 14.11 11.43 13.84
CA TRP A 254 15.13 11.51 12.78
C TRP A 254 15.65 10.14 12.35
N GLY A 255 15.85 9.22 13.29
CA GLY A 255 16.18 7.83 12.98
C GLY A 255 15.09 7.19 12.11
N LEU A 256 13.83 7.26 12.56
CA LEU A 256 12.69 6.69 11.83
C LEU A 256 12.61 7.26 10.41
N TYR A 257 12.56 8.59 10.27
CA TYR A 257 12.48 9.24 8.97
C TYR A 257 13.68 8.90 8.09
N GLY A 258 14.89 8.99 8.65
CA GLY A 258 16.13 8.75 7.92
C GLY A 258 16.23 7.35 7.33
N TYR A 259 15.85 6.31 8.08
CA TYR A 259 15.87 4.93 7.55
C TYR A 259 14.71 4.64 6.60
N THR A 260 13.53 5.21 6.82
CA THR A 260 12.42 5.17 5.84
C THR A 260 12.86 5.79 4.51
N MET A 261 13.49 6.97 4.56
CA MET A 261 14.05 7.67 3.39
C MET A 261 15.15 6.82 2.72
N MET A 262 16.10 6.29 3.48
CA MET A 262 17.16 5.45 2.90
C MET A 262 16.60 4.19 2.23
N TYR A 263 15.54 3.57 2.76
CA TYR A 263 14.89 2.46 2.07
C TYR A 263 14.25 2.90 0.75
N ARG A 264 13.49 4.01 0.74
CA ARG A 264 12.92 4.57 -0.50
C ARG A 264 13.99 4.82 -1.57
N GLU A 265 15.16 5.31 -1.15
CA GLU A 265 16.23 5.73 -2.07
C GLU A 265 17.15 4.59 -2.55
N THR A 266 17.14 3.43 -1.89
CA THR A 266 18.09 2.35 -2.17
C THR A 266 17.45 0.98 -2.36
N LEU A 267 16.19 0.82 -1.92
CA LEU A 267 15.49 -0.45 -1.81
C LEU A 267 16.24 -1.50 -0.96
N ASN A 268 17.20 -1.06 -0.12
CA ASN A 268 17.96 -1.96 0.74
C ASN A 268 17.14 -2.33 1.98
N ARG A 269 16.75 -3.60 2.04
CA ARG A 269 15.87 -4.15 3.09
C ARG A 269 16.37 -3.96 4.51
N GLN A 270 17.68 -3.84 4.74
CA GLN A 270 18.22 -3.55 6.07
C GLN A 270 17.72 -2.20 6.61
N TYR A 271 17.53 -1.21 5.73
CA TYR A 271 16.98 0.08 6.13
C TYR A 271 15.47 0.00 6.40
N LEU A 272 14.72 -0.81 5.66
CA LEU A 272 13.31 -1.08 5.95
C LEU A 272 13.18 -1.73 7.33
N GLU A 273 13.91 -2.82 7.58
CA GLU A 273 13.90 -3.53 8.86
C GLU A 273 14.24 -2.60 10.03
N GLN A 274 15.27 -1.77 9.88
CA GLN A 274 15.64 -0.78 10.89
C GLN A 274 14.51 0.25 11.11
N ALA A 275 13.89 0.79 10.06
CA ALA A 275 12.76 1.72 10.18
C ALA A 275 11.56 1.07 10.90
N CYS A 276 11.22 -0.17 10.56
CA CYS A 276 10.16 -0.94 11.21
C CYS A 276 10.44 -1.16 12.70
N HIS A 277 11.69 -1.48 13.08
CA HIS A 277 12.07 -1.62 14.48
C HIS A 277 12.00 -0.32 15.27
N ILE A 278 12.40 0.81 14.69
CA ILE A 278 12.27 2.13 15.32
C ILE A 278 10.80 2.51 15.47
N ALA A 279 9.98 2.28 14.44
CA ALA A 279 8.53 2.50 14.50
C ALA A 279 7.90 1.68 15.63
N ASP A 280 8.25 0.39 15.73
CA ASP A 280 7.76 -0.49 16.78
C ASP A 280 8.16 -0.01 18.18
N PHE A 281 9.42 0.42 18.37
CA PHE A 281 9.89 1.03 19.62
C PHE A 281 9.04 2.25 19.98
N LEU A 282 8.80 3.17 19.04
CA LEU A 282 8.06 4.40 19.27
C LEU A 282 6.59 4.15 19.61
N LEU A 283 5.90 3.34 18.81
CA LEU A 283 4.46 3.06 18.98
C LEU A 283 4.16 2.33 20.29
N ARG A 284 5.06 1.42 20.68
CA ARG A 284 4.89 0.57 21.87
C ARG A 284 5.63 1.10 23.09
N HIS A 285 6.24 2.29 23.01
CA HIS A 285 6.99 2.86 24.11
C HIS A 285 6.07 3.04 25.33
N PRO A 286 6.40 2.52 26.54
CA PRO A 286 5.52 2.60 27.72
C PRO A 286 5.17 4.03 28.17
N ARG A 287 5.97 5.01 27.73
CA ARG A 287 5.79 6.44 28.02
C ARG A 287 5.28 7.23 26.81
N MET A 288 4.89 6.54 25.73
CA MET A 288 4.16 7.16 24.62
C MET A 288 2.83 7.68 25.16
N PRO A 289 2.55 8.99 25.04
CA PRO A 289 1.35 9.60 25.59
C PRO A 289 0.08 9.21 24.84
N LYS A 290 -1.08 9.27 25.50
CA LYS A 290 -2.37 8.88 24.90
C LYS A 290 -2.74 9.72 23.67
N ASP A 291 -2.36 10.99 23.68
CA ASP A 291 -2.53 11.95 22.59
C ASP A 291 -1.46 11.80 21.51
N LYS A 292 -0.58 10.79 21.60
CA LYS A 292 0.46 10.43 20.62
C LYS A 292 1.47 11.52 20.31
N VAL A 293 1.45 12.66 21.00
CA VAL A 293 2.51 13.66 20.95
C VAL A 293 3.54 13.34 22.03
N PRO A 294 4.80 13.01 21.67
CA PRO A 294 5.78 12.54 22.62
C PRO A 294 6.20 13.66 23.58
N TYR A 295 6.70 13.26 24.74
CA TYR A 295 7.51 14.17 25.56
C TYR A 295 8.80 14.54 24.82
N TRP A 296 9.45 15.63 25.22
CA TRP A 296 10.73 16.05 24.63
C TRP A 296 11.84 14.99 24.76
N ASP A 297 11.75 14.14 25.78
CA ASP A 297 12.58 12.96 25.97
C ASP A 297 11.73 11.87 26.63
N TYR A 298 11.82 10.65 26.12
CA TYR A 298 11.04 9.53 26.62
C TYR A 298 11.48 9.10 28.04
N ASP A 299 12.67 9.50 28.49
CA ASP A 299 13.23 9.27 29.82
C ASP A 299 13.27 10.49 30.72
N ALA A 300 12.54 11.56 30.37
CA ALA A 300 12.43 12.73 31.22
C ALA A 300 11.89 12.35 32.63
N PRO A 301 12.56 12.79 33.71
CA PRO A 301 12.26 12.34 35.07
C PRO A 301 10.95 12.91 35.62
N ASP A 302 10.42 13.96 34.99
CA ASP A 302 9.22 14.66 35.39
C ASP A 302 7.95 14.18 34.66
N ILE A 303 8.03 13.12 33.85
CA ILE A 303 6.85 12.46 33.26
C ILE A 303 5.85 12.07 34.37
N PRO A 304 4.54 12.40 34.23
CA PRO A 304 3.86 12.89 33.03
C PRO A 304 3.76 14.43 32.89
N LYS A 305 4.44 15.21 33.74
CA LYS A 305 4.48 16.69 33.66
C LYS A 305 5.55 17.23 32.70
N ALA A 306 6.39 16.36 32.16
CA ALA A 306 7.40 16.70 31.17
C ALA A 306 6.79 17.46 29.98
N LYS A 307 7.57 18.39 29.41
CA LYS A 307 7.17 19.13 28.23
C LYS A 307 7.02 18.22 27.01
N ARG A 308 6.08 18.59 26.12
CA ARG A 308 5.83 17.91 24.84
C ARG A 308 6.83 18.37 23.79
N ASP A 309 7.01 17.57 22.75
CA ASP A 309 7.70 18.02 21.55
C ASP A 309 6.87 17.72 20.30
N ALA A 310 6.05 18.70 19.91
CA ALA A 310 5.21 18.62 18.72
C ALA A 310 6.03 18.46 17.42
N SER A 311 7.27 18.97 17.39
CA SER A 311 8.15 18.79 16.23
C SER A 311 8.53 17.32 16.01
N ALA A 312 8.82 16.57 17.09
CA ALA A 312 9.07 15.13 17.01
C ALA A 312 7.84 14.36 16.50
N ALA A 313 6.63 14.76 16.94
CA ALA A 313 5.39 14.18 16.43
C ALA A 313 5.19 14.45 14.94
N ALA A 314 5.45 15.68 14.47
CA ALA A 314 5.30 16.02 13.06
C ALA A 314 6.24 15.20 12.15
N VAL A 315 7.50 15.05 12.55
CA VAL A 315 8.49 14.22 11.85
C VAL A 315 8.07 12.75 11.84
N MET A 316 7.65 12.23 13.00
CA MET A 316 7.19 10.86 13.16
C MET A 316 5.97 10.57 12.27
N ALA A 317 4.97 11.44 12.26
CA ALA A 317 3.79 11.30 11.41
C ALA A 317 4.18 11.24 9.92
N SER A 318 5.03 12.16 9.45
CA SER A 318 5.49 12.17 8.05
C SER A 318 6.19 10.86 7.67
N ALA A 319 7.05 10.34 8.55
CA ALA A 319 7.79 9.11 8.32
C ALA A 319 6.90 7.85 8.36
N LEU A 320 5.94 7.77 9.29
CA LEU A 320 5.03 6.63 9.39
C LEU A 320 4.07 6.55 8.19
N ILE A 321 3.59 7.69 7.67
CA ILE A 321 2.75 7.72 6.46
C ILE A 321 3.52 7.16 5.27
N GLU A 322 4.80 7.48 5.13
CA GLU A 322 5.64 6.95 4.06
C GLU A 322 5.99 5.47 4.28
N LEU A 323 6.40 5.10 5.49
CA LEU A 323 6.72 3.71 5.85
C LEU A 323 5.53 2.77 5.61
N SER A 324 4.30 3.21 5.90
CA SER A 324 3.09 2.43 5.66
C SER A 324 2.85 2.08 4.19
N GLN A 325 3.45 2.82 3.24
CA GLN A 325 3.36 2.52 1.81
C GLN A 325 4.51 1.62 1.33
N LEU A 326 5.58 1.49 2.13
CA LEU A 326 6.81 0.81 1.77
C LEU A 326 6.89 -0.62 2.33
N ASP A 327 6.33 -0.88 3.50
CA ASP A 327 6.29 -2.21 4.10
C ASP A 327 5.06 -3.02 3.58
N PRO A 328 5.26 -4.23 3.03
CA PRO A 328 4.15 -5.13 2.65
C PRO A 328 3.41 -5.77 3.84
N SER A 329 3.92 -5.68 5.07
CA SER A 329 3.34 -6.35 6.24
C SER A 329 2.02 -5.72 6.73
N ASP A 330 1.30 -6.43 7.59
CA ASP A 330 0.07 -5.99 8.25
C ASP A 330 0.27 -4.81 9.23
N LYS A 331 1.52 -4.54 9.63
CA LYS A 331 1.86 -3.38 10.48
C LYS A 331 1.70 -2.04 9.79
N ALA A 332 1.72 -2.00 8.45
CA ALA A 332 1.56 -0.77 7.68
C ALA A 332 0.26 -0.04 8.04
N ALA A 333 -0.85 -0.76 8.21
CA ALA A 333 -2.13 -0.18 8.63
C ALA A 333 -2.07 0.43 10.05
N GLU A 334 -1.37 -0.23 11.00
CA GLU A 334 -1.17 0.28 12.36
C GLU A 334 -0.38 1.60 12.36
N TRP A 335 0.70 1.67 11.58
CA TRP A 335 1.52 2.87 11.47
C TRP A 335 0.77 4.06 10.88
N LEU A 336 -0.03 3.82 9.83
CA LEU A 336 -0.86 4.87 9.25
C LEU A 336 -1.90 5.36 10.26
N ALA A 337 -2.62 4.46 10.93
CA ALA A 337 -3.60 4.84 11.94
C ALA A 337 -2.97 5.65 13.10
N PHE A 338 -1.75 5.29 13.52
CA PHE A 338 -1.01 6.06 14.52
C PHE A 338 -0.70 7.47 14.03
N ALA A 339 -0.23 7.62 12.78
CA ALA A 339 0.07 8.91 12.18
C ALA A 339 -1.19 9.78 12.00
N GLU A 340 -2.31 9.19 11.60
CA GLU A 340 -3.62 9.87 11.50
C GLU A 340 -4.05 10.45 12.85
N ASP A 341 -3.99 9.65 13.92
CA ASP A 341 -4.34 10.10 15.27
C ASP A 341 -3.37 11.20 15.75
N GLN A 342 -2.08 11.06 15.47
CA GLN A 342 -1.07 12.07 15.81
C GLN A 342 -1.34 13.39 15.08
N LEU A 343 -1.70 13.35 13.80
CA LEU A 343 -2.08 14.53 13.02
C LEU A 343 -3.41 15.16 13.48
N ARG A 344 -4.38 14.35 13.92
CA ARG A 344 -5.60 14.87 14.55
C ARG A 344 -5.26 15.67 15.81
N THR A 345 -4.36 15.17 16.65
CA THR A 345 -3.89 15.89 17.83
C THR A 345 -3.13 17.16 17.46
N LEU A 346 -2.18 17.10 16.52
CA LEU A 346 -1.44 18.29 16.06
C LEU A 346 -2.36 19.35 15.41
N SER A 347 -3.47 18.93 14.81
CA SER A 347 -4.49 19.79 14.20
C SER A 347 -5.59 20.24 15.18
N SER A 348 -5.52 19.83 16.44
CA SER A 348 -6.47 20.24 17.48
C SER A 348 -6.17 21.66 17.98
N ALA A 349 -7.09 22.27 18.73
CA ALA A 349 -6.90 23.61 19.27
C ALA A 349 -5.73 23.69 20.28
N ASP A 350 -5.34 22.55 20.86
CA ASP A 350 -4.23 22.49 21.80
C ASP A 350 -2.88 22.69 21.10
N TYR A 351 -2.72 22.25 19.85
CA TYR A 351 -1.45 22.31 19.13
C TYR A 351 -1.47 23.22 17.91
N LEU A 352 -2.56 23.28 17.15
CA LEU A 352 -2.70 24.17 16.00
C LEU A 352 -2.93 25.61 16.48
N ALA A 353 -2.13 26.54 15.98
CA ALA A 353 -2.25 27.95 16.30
C ALA A 353 -3.52 28.57 15.73
N GLU A 354 -4.14 29.49 16.48
CA GLU A 354 -5.17 30.37 15.92
C GLU A 354 -4.59 31.35 14.88
N GLU A 355 -5.40 31.82 13.95
CA GLU A 355 -4.92 32.76 12.93
C GLU A 355 -4.36 34.04 13.59
N GLY A 356 -3.12 34.38 13.23
CA GLY A 356 -2.38 35.48 13.85
C GLY A 356 -1.71 35.16 15.18
N GLU A 357 -2.04 34.02 15.81
CA GLU A 357 -1.38 33.55 17.02
C GLU A 357 0.09 33.21 16.72
N ILE A 358 0.93 33.28 17.76
CA ILE A 358 2.34 32.88 17.76
C ILE A 358 3.16 33.43 16.57
N GLY A 359 2.81 34.61 16.07
CA GLY A 359 3.57 35.31 15.03
C GLY A 359 3.53 34.65 13.64
N GLY A 360 2.54 33.80 13.35
CA GLY A 360 2.39 33.15 12.05
C GLY A 360 3.09 31.79 11.92
N PHE A 361 3.53 31.19 13.03
CA PHE A 361 3.88 29.77 13.08
C PHE A 361 2.62 28.89 13.14
N ILE A 362 2.75 27.61 12.78
CA ILE A 362 1.61 26.73 12.56
C ILE A 362 1.28 25.90 13.80
N ILE A 363 2.26 25.17 14.35
CA ILE A 363 2.06 24.30 15.53
C ILE A 363 2.80 24.80 16.77
N LYS A 364 2.16 24.63 17.93
CA LYS A 364 2.63 25.01 19.27
C LYS A 364 3.43 23.87 19.93
N HIS A 365 3.99 24.15 21.11
CA HIS A 365 4.47 23.13 22.07
C HIS A 365 5.59 22.21 21.58
N SER A 366 6.63 22.78 20.96
CA SER A 366 7.88 22.07 20.63
C SER A 366 9.00 22.42 21.62
N VAL A 367 10.03 21.57 21.69
CA VAL A 367 11.20 21.77 22.56
C VAL A 367 12.50 21.63 21.78
N GLY A 368 13.23 22.73 21.58
CA GLY A 368 14.53 22.77 20.91
C GLY A 368 15.63 22.18 21.78
N HIS A 369 16.00 22.85 22.87
CA HIS A 369 17.06 22.39 23.77
C HIS A 369 16.76 22.72 25.24
N LEU A 370 16.09 21.79 25.92
CA LEU A 370 15.59 21.99 27.29
C LEU A 370 16.72 22.30 28.30
N LYS A 371 17.80 21.51 28.29
CA LYS A 371 18.94 21.71 29.22
C LYS A 371 19.61 23.08 29.08
N ALA A 372 19.66 23.62 27.86
CA ALA A 372 20.19 24.96 27.59
C ALA A 372 19.14 26.07 27.81
N LYS A 373 17.91 25.73 28.21
CA LYS A 373 16.77 26.66 28.37
C LYS A 373 16.50 27.48 27.10
N SER A 374 16.72 26.87 25.93
CA SER A 374 16.52 27.49 24.63
C SER A 374 15.36 26.79 23.93
N GLU A 375 14.41 27.59 23.43
CA GLU A 375 13.26 27.10 22.66
C GLU A 375 12.45 26.06 23.43
N VAL A 376 11.97 26.43 24.61
CA VAL A 376 11.22 25.52 25.49
C VAL A 376 9.74 25.86 25.42
N ASP A 377 8.93 24.94 24.90
CA ASP A 377 7.47 25.09 24.80
C ASP A 377 7.07 26.25 23.87
N VAL A 378 7.63 26.24 22.67
CA VAL A 378 7.49 27.27 21.63
C VAL A 378 7.22 26.63 20.27
N PRO A 379 6.73 27.36 19.25
CA PRO A 379 6.74 26.86 17.88
C PRO A 379 8.16 26.77 17.32
N LEU A 380 8.39 25.84 16.39
CA LEU A 380 9.68 25.64 15.74
C LEU A 380 9.48 25.47 14.24
N THR A 381 10.25 26.19 13.42
CA THR A 381 10.06 26.21 11.95
C THR A 381 10.16 24.84 11.30
N TYR A 382 10.93 23.90 11.87
CA TYR A 382 11.02 22.53 11.36
C TYR A 382 9.81 21.68 11.79
N GLY A 383 9.21 21.94 12.96
CA GLY A 383 7.94 21.32 13.32
C GLY A 383 6.84 21.67 12.33
N ASP A 384 6.77 22.96 11.93
CA ASP A 384 5.86 23.45 10.89
C ASP A 384 6.12 22.77 9.52
N TYR A 385 7.38 22.64 9.11
CA TYR A 385 7.77 21.95 7.87
C TYR A 385 7.25 20.51 7.80
N TYR A 386 7.56 19.70 8.82
CA TYR A 386 7.16 18.30 8.81
C TYR A 386 5.66 18.10 9.06
N TYR A 387 4.99 19.05 9.72
CA TYR A 387 3.53 19.01 9.87
C TYR A 387 2.83 19.23 8.52
N VAL A 388 3.25 20.25 7.76
CA VAL A 388 2.73 20.48 6.41
C VAL A 388 3.06 19.31 5.48
N GLU A 389 4.29 18.79 5.54
CA GLU A 389 4.67 17.60 4.77
C GLU A 389 3.77 16.40 5.10
N ALA A 390 3.54 16.10 6.37
CA ALA A 390 2.71 14.98 6.80
C ALA A 390 1.25 15.14 6.33
N LEU A 391 0.67 16.35 6.44
CA LEU A 391 -0.67 16.62 5.91
C LEU A 391 -0.74 16.43 4.39
N MET A 392 0.27 16.89 3.64
CA MET A 392 0.31 16.72 2.19
C MET A 392 0.48 15.26 1.78
N ARG A 393 1.32 14.48 2.49
CA ARG A 393 1.46 13.04 2.28
C ARG A 393 0.15 12.31 2.53
N LEU A 394 -0.54 12.61 3.62
CA LEU A 394 -1.83 12.01 3.93
C LEU A 394 -2.90 12.41 2.90
N LYS A 395 -2.94 13.69 2.48
CA LYS A 395 -3.83 14.16 1.42
C LYS A 395 -3.64 13.39 0.12
N LYS A 396 -2.38 13.22 -0.30
CA LYS A 396 -2.01 12.45 -1.49
C LYS A 396 -2.44 10.99 -1.35
N LEU A 397 -2.27 10.40 -0.16
CA LEU A 397 -2.66 9.02 0.09
C LEU A 397 -4.18 8.80 0.00
N LEU A 398 -4.96 9.64 0.69
CA LEU A 398 -6.43 9.56 0.68
C LEU A 398 -7.01 9.78 -0.73
N SER A 399 -6.35 10.56 -1.57
CA SER A 399 -6.78 10.76 -2.97
C SER A 399 -6.74 9.47 -3.81
N LYS A 400 -6.01 8.44 -3.37
CA LYS A 400 -5.93 7.14 -4.04
C LYS A 400 -7.04 6.16 -3.60
N GLY A 401 -7.87 6.54 -2.63
CA GLY A 401 -8.92 5.69 -2.06
C GLY A 401 -8.44 4.82 -0.91
N ASP A 402 -9.25 3.84 -0.51
CA ASP A 402 -8.97 2.93 0.60
C ASP A 402 -9.40 1.49 0.27
N GLY A 403 -8.80 0.53 0.95
CA GLY A 403 -9.06 -0.89 0.68
C GLY A 403 -10.47 -1.37 1.03
N LYS A 404 -11.21 -0.69 1.91
CA LYS A 404 -12.61 -1.02 2.21
C LYS A 404 -13.52 -0.61 1.05
N THR A 405 -13.26 0.56 0.46
CA THR A 405 -13.94 1.03 -0.73
C THR A 405 -13.66 0.11 -1.92
N ASP A 406 -12.40 -0.29 -2.12
CA ASP A 406 -12.01 -1.28 -3.12
C ASP A 406 -12.73 -2.61 -2.91
N ARG A 407 -12.71 -3.16 -1.68
CA ARG A 407 -13.41 -4.42 -1.35
C ARG A 407 -14.88 -4.36 -1.71
N ARG A 408 -15.57 -3.26 -1.37
CA ARG A 408 -16.98 -3.08 -1.72
C ARG A 408 -17.20 -3.08 -3.23
N VAL A 409 -16.35 -2.41 -4.00
CA VAL A 409 -16.41 -2.42 -5.47
C VAL A 409 -16.19 -3.83 -6.02
N TRP A 410 -15.24 -4.58 -5.46
CA TRP A 410 -14.96 -5.96 -5.85
C TRP A 410 -16.15 -6.89 -5.56
N VAL A 411 -16.74 -6.82 -4.36
CA VAL A 411 -17.93 -7.60 -3.99
C VAL A 411 -19.10 -7.26 -4.91
N GLN A 412 -19.36 -5.98 -5.18
CA GLN A 412 -20.43 -5.55 -6.09
C GLN A 412 -20.20 -6.06 -7.53
N THR A 413 -18.96 -6.00 -8.03
CA THR A 413 -18.63 -6.46 -9.38
C THR A 413 -18.75 -7.98 -9.49
N MET A 414 -18.17 -8.71 -8.54
CA MET A 414 -18.23 -10.16 -8.46
C MET A 414 -19.68 -10.66 -8.39
N THR A 415 -20.49 -10.09 -7.48
CA THR A 415 -21.88 -10.53 -7.31
C THR A 415 -22.77 -10.17 -8.49
N ARG A 416 -22.53 -9.03 -9.17
CA ARG A 416 -23.18 -8.69 -10.43
C ARG A 416 -22.88 -9.71 -11.53
N ILE A 417 -21.66 -10.22 -11.60
CA ILE A 417 -21.28 -11.25 -12.58
C ILE A 417 -21.88 -12.60 -12.18
N ALA A 418 -21.78 -12.99 -10.90
CA ALA A 418 -22.18 -14.32 -10.44
C ALA A 418 -23.70 -14.52 -10.37
N ALA A 419 -24.47 -13.48 -10.05
CA ALA A 419 -25.91 -13.58 -9.78
C ALA A 419 -26.71 -14.23 -10.93
N PRO A 420 -26.59 -13.81 -12.21
CA PRO A 420 -27.32 -14.44 -13.30
C PRO A 420 -27.11 -15.95 -13.39
N VAL A 421 -25.87 -16.43 -13.20
CA VAL A 421 -25.56 -17.87 -13.25
C VAL A 421 -26.17 -18.58 -12.04
N LEU A 422 -25.90 -18.10 -10.84
CA LEU A 422 -26.21 -18.81 -9.60
C LEU A 422 -27.70 -18.74 -9.24
N GLU A 423 -28.38 -17.62 -9.48
CA GLU A 423 -29.82 -17.48 -9.26
C GLU A 423 -30.60 -18.39 -10.20
N ASN A 424 -30.26 -18.41 -11.48
CA ASN A 424 -30.94 -19.28 -12.45
C ASN A 424 -30.66 -20.76 -12.19
N LEU A 425 -29.42 -21.13 -11.84
CA LEU A 425 -29.10 -22.52 -11.49
C LEU A 425 -29.88 -22.97 -10.25
N ALA A 426 -29.96 -22.13 -9.21
CA ALA A 426 -30.74 -22.41 -8.00
C ALA A 426 -32.25 -22.46 -8.25
N ALA A 427 -32.75 -21.76 -9.28
CA ALA A 427 -34.14 -21.78 -9.71
C ALA A 427 -34.47 -22.94 -10.66
N GLY A 428 -33.48 -23.61 -11.25
CA GLY A 428 -33.68 -24.64 -12.27
C GLY A 428 -34.04 -24.06 -13.65
N THR A 429 -33.59 -22.82 -13.93
CA THR A 429 -33.87 -22.06 -15.15
C THR A 429 -32.62 -21.61 -15.92
N LEU A 430 -31.42 -22.11 -15.57
CA LEU A 430 -30.16 -21.71 -16.22
C LEU A 430 -30.17 -22.03 -17.71
N LYS A 431 -30.53 -23.25 -18.09
CA LYS A 431 -30.57 -23.64 -19.52
C LYS A 431 -31.57 -22.84 -20.33
N GLN A 432 -32.66 -22.44 -19.68
CA GLN A 432 -33.72 -21.63 -20.28
C GLN A 432 -33.26 -20.19 -20.53
N ASN A 433 -32.56 -19.59 -19.55
CA ASN A 433 -32.36 -18.14 -19.50
C ASN A 433 -30.96 -17.69 -19.92
N MET A 434 -29.94 -18.54 -19.85
CA MET A 434 -28.58 -18.17 -20.23
C MET A 434 -28.49 -17.99 -21.76
N PRO A 435 -28.02 -16.84 -22.25
CA PRO A 435 -27.79 -16.63 -23.67
C PRO A 435 -26.62 -17.49 -24.16
N PHE A 436 -26.59 -17.75 -25.46
CA PHE A 436 -25.50 -18.48 -26.11
C PHE A 436 -24.91 -17.64 -27.24
N GLU A 437 -23.75 -17.04 -26.98
CA GLU A 437 -22.90 -16.37 -27.96
C GLU A 437 -21.68 -17.26 -28.19
N SER A 438 -21.38 -17.63 -29.44
CA SER A 438 -20.18 -18.39 -29.83
C SER A 438 -19.94 -18.25 -31.34
N LEU A 439 -18.70 -18.42 -31.79
CA LEU A 439 -18.37 -18.59 -33.21
C LEU A 439 -18.52 -20.04 -33.69
N SER A 440 -18.60 -21.02 -32.77
CA SER A 440 -18.75 -22.43 -33.13
C SER A 440 -20.16 -22.74 -33.65
N LEU A 441 -20.20 -23.57 -34.69
CA LEU A 441 -21.43 -24.16 -35.24
C LEU A 441 -21.74 -25.55 -34.68
N GLU A 442 -20.86 -26.13 -33.86
CA GLU A 442 -21.04 -27.45 -33.24
C GLU A 442 -22.21 -27.43 -32.24
N PRO A 443 -23.30 -28.20 -32.47
CA PRO A 443 -24.49 -28.18 -31.62
C PRO A 443 -24.21 -28.49 -30.14
N LEU A 444 -23.26 -29.40 -29.87
CA LEU A 444 -22.92 -29.80 -28.51
C LEU A 444 -22.22 -28.69 -27.71
N ARG A 445 -21.68 -27.63 -28.35
CA ARG A 445 -21.07 -26.51 -27.62
C ARG A 445 -22.06 -25.78 -26.73
N ARG A 446 -23.33 -25.69 -27.14
CA ARG A 446 -24.36 -25.10 -26.30
C ARG A 446 -24.62 -25.93 -25.05
N GLU A 447 -24.66 -27.25 -25.18
CA GLU A 447 -24.94 -28.15 -24.05
C GLU A 447 -23.86 -28.08 -22.96
N VAL A 448 -22.59 -27.90 -23.34
CA VAL A 448 -21.47 -27.82 -22.37
C VAL A 448 -21.26 -26.42 -21.79
N SER A 449 -21.76 -25.36 -22.45
CA SER A 449 -21.60 -23.97 -22.00
C SER A 449 -22.15 -23.70 -20.60
N TYR A 450 -23.15 -24.48 -20.16
CA TYR A 450 -23.75 -24.33 -18.83
C TYR A 450 -22.81 -24.79 -17.72
N LEU A 451 -22.08 -25.90 -17.92
CA LEU A 451 -21.06 -26.34 -16.97
C LEU A 451 -19.87 -25.37 -16.94
N GLU A 452 -19.48 -24.81 -18.09
CA GLU A 452 -18.48 -23.73 -18.16
C GLU A 452 -18.87 -22.54 -17.26
N ALA A 453 -20.08 -22.02 -17.43
CA ALA A 453 -20.57 -20.89 -16.64
C ALA A 453 -20.57 -21.21 -15.14
N VAL A 454 -21.11 -22.37 -14.76
CA VAL A 454 -21.24 -22.76 -13.35
C VAL A 454 -19.90 -23.04 -12.70
N GLY A 455 -19.07 -23.89 -13.32
CA GLY A 455 -17.77 -24.28 -12.76
C GLY A 455 -16.84 -23.09 -12.57
N ARG A 456 -16.74 -22.20 -13.57
CA ARG A 456 -15.88 -21.01 -13.53
C ARG A 456 -16.39 -19.96 -12.54
N THR A 457 -17.71 -19.78 -12.45
CA THR A 457 -18.32 -18.87 -11.46
C THR A 457 -18.04 -19.36 -10.04
N ILE A 458 -18.26 -20.65 -9.76
CA ILE A 458 -18.02 -21.24 -8.43
C ILE A 458 -16.53 -21.20 -8.09
N CYS A 459 -15.64 -21.51 -9.04
CA CYS A 459 -14.18 -21.42 -8.88
C CYS A 459 -13.74 -20.06 -8.33
N GLY A 460 -14.26 -18.97 -8.90
CA GLY A 460 -13.85 -17.61 -8.51
C GLY A 460 -14.51 -17.07 -7.24
N ILE A 461 -15.78 -17.41 -6.98
CA ILE A 461 -16.51 -16.91 -5.79
C ILE A 461 -16.19 -17.72 -4.52
N ALA A 462 -15.68 -18.95 -4.66
CA ALA A 462 -15.52 -19.90 -3.56
C ALA A 462 -14.75 -19.36 -2.34
N PRO A 463 -13.57 -18.74 -2.47
CA PRO A 463 -12.85 -18.23 -1.28
C PRO A 463 -13.65 -17.20 -0.49
N TRP A 464 -14.39 -16.32 -1.18
CA TRP A 464 -15.29 -15.36 -0.52
C TRP A 464 -16.41 -16.08 0.22
N LEU A 465 -16.99 -17.13 -0.35
CA LEU A 465 -18.02 -17.92 0.33
C LEU A 465 -17.47 -18.63 1.57
N GLU A 466 -16.24 -19.16 1.52
CA GLU A 466 -15.63 -19.95 2.58
C GLU A 466 -15.50 -19.17 3.90
N LEU A 467 -15.35 -17.84 3.85
CA LEU A 467 -15.42 -16.94 5.02
C LEU A 467 -16.71 -17.12 5.84
N GLY A 468 -17.79 -17.60 5.21
CA GLY A 468 -19.05 -17.89 5.86
C GLY A 468 -19.90 -16.64 6.15
N PRO A 469 -21.15 -16.83 6.60
CA PRO A 469 -22.05 -15.74 6.93
C PRO A 469 -21.64 -15.06 8.25
N ASP A 470 -21.89 -13.75 8.35
CA ASP A 470 -21.80 -12.98 9.60
C ASP A 470 -22.91 -11.90 9.65
N ASN A 471 -22.88 -11.03 10.66
CA ASN A 471 -23.93 -10.03 10.88
C ASN A 471 -23.79 -8.76 10.03
N THR A 472 -22.73 -8.63 9.23
CA THR A 472 -22.51 -7.49 8.32
C THR A 472 -23.37 -7.62 7.05
N GLU A 473 -23.53 -6.52 6.31
CA GLU A 473 -24.21 -6.55 5.01
C GLU A 473 -23.51 -7.51 4.02
N GLU A 474 -22.18 -7.53 4.01
CA GLU A 474 -21.41 -8.45 3.18
C GLU A 474 -21.62 -9.91 3.63
N GLY A 475 -21.63 -10.19 4.94
CA GLY A 475 -21.87 -11.53 5.47
C GLY A 475 -23.28 -12.06 5.18
N GLN A 476 -24.29 -11.20 5.18
CA GLN A 476 -25.65 -11.56 4.75
C GLN A 476 -25.71 -11.85 3.25
N LEU A 477 -24.99 -11.06 2.44
CA LEU A 477 -24.85 -11.32 1.00
C LEU A 477 -24.12 -12.65 0.76
N ARG A 478 -23.06 -12.96 1.52
CA ARG A 478 -22.40 -14.28 1.51
C ARG A 478 -23.39 -15.39 1.82
N ALA A 479 -24.20 -15.24 2.86
CA ALA A 479 -25.23 -16.23 3.22
C ALA A 479 -26.19 -16.52 2.05
N HIS A 480 -26.61 -15.48 1.34
CA HIS A 480 -27.47 -15.60 0.16
C HIS A 480 -26.79 -16.43 -0.94
N PHE A 481 -25.56 -16.08 -1.32
CA PHE A 481 -24.83 -16.79 -2.38
C PHE A 481 -24.44 -18.22 -1.99
N ILE A 482 -24.11 -18.49 -0.72
CA ILE A 482 -23.90 -19.86 -0.22
C ILE A 482 -25.15 -20.71 -0.48
N ASN A 483 -26.34 -20.18 -0.16
CA ASN A 483 -27.60 -20.89 -0.40
C ASN A 483 -27.88 -21.11 -1.90
N LEU A 484 -27.58 -20.11 -2.74
CA LEU A 484 -27.69 -20.25 -4.20
C LEU A 484 -26.78 -21.36 -4.73
N VAL A 485 -25.51 -21.40 -4.29
CA VAL A 485 -24.55 -22.43 -4.73
C VAL A 485 -24.98 -23.82 -4.28
N VAL A 486 -25.33 -24.00 -3.00
CA VAL A 486 -25.76 -25.31 -2.47
C VAL A 486 -27.01 -25.83 -3.19
N LYS A 487 -28.02 -24.97 -3.37
CA LYS A 487 -29.26 -25.33 -4.09
C LYS A 487 -28.99 -25.56 -5.59
N GLY A 488 -28.17 -24.71 -6.18
CA GLY A 488 -27.81 -24.79 -7.59
C GLY A 488 -27.01 -26.04 -7.94
N LEU A 489 -26.04 -26.42 -7.12
CA LEU A 489 -25.27 -27.66 -7.30
C LEU A 489 -26.16 -28.89 -7.24
N LYS A 490 -27.15 -28.91 -6.34
CA LYS A 490 -28.17 -29.98 -6.33
C LYS A 490 -28.92 -30.08 -7.66
N ASN A 491 -29.31 -28.95 -8.25
CA ASN A 491 -29.95 -28.95 -9.57
C ASN A 491 -28.98 -29.36 -10.69
N ALA A 492 -27.70 -29.01 -10.56
CA ALA A 492 -26.66 -29.28 -11.55
C ALA A 492 -26.34 -30.78 -11.71
N VAL A 493 -26.45 -31.57 -10.63
CA VAL A 493 -26.08 -32.99 -10.64
C VAL A 493 -27.26 -33.95 -10.48
N ASN A 494 -28.48 -33.43 -10.29
CA ASN A 494 -29.70 -34.22 -10.23
C ASN A 494 -30.20 -34.59 -11.65
N PRO A 495 -30.22 -35.88 -12.06
CA PRO A 495 -30.64 -36.29 -13.40
C PRO A 495 -32.11 -35.96 -13.76
N GLN A 496 -32.97 -35.67 -12.78
CA GLN A 496 -34.36 -35.25 -13.00
C GLN A 496 -34.52 -33.73 -13.12
N SER A 497 -33.47 -32.95 -12.88
CA SER A 497 -33.48 -31.49 -13.00
C SER A 497 -33.44 -31.05 -14.46
N ALA A 498 -34.16 -29.97 -14.79
CA ALA A 498 -34.03 -29.31 -16.10
C ALA A 498 -32.59 -28.82 -16.34
N ASP A 499 -31.91 -28.42 -15.27
CA ASP A 499 -30.54 -27.91 -15.29
C ASP A 499 -29.47 -28.98 -14.98
N TYR A 500 -29.79 -30.27 -15.13
CA TYR A 500 -28.78 -31.33 -15.04
C TYR A 500 -27.63 -31.11 -16.05
N LEU A 501 -26.40 -30.95 -15.59
CA LEU A 501 -25.24 -30.58 -16.42
C LEU A 501 -24.53 -31.81 -17.00
N VAL A 502 -23.75 -31.60 -18.05
CA VAL A 502 -23.07 -32.67 -18.81
C VAL A 502 -21.63 -32.82 -18.34
N PHE A 503 -21.27 -34.00 -17.82
CA PHE A 503 -19.92 -34.33 -17.32
C PHE A 503 -19.23 -35.48 -18.08
N ASP A 504 -19.91 -36.08 -19.06
CA ASP A 504 -19.46 -37.25 -19.79
C ASP A 504 -18.70 -36.91 -21.10
N ASN A 505 -18.28 -37.94 -21.83
CA ASN A 505 -17.47 -37.84 -23.03
C ASN A 505 -18.25 -37.59 -24.33
N ARG A 506 -19.53 -37.18 -24.27
CA ARG A 506 -20.25 -36.70 -25.47
C ARG A 506 -19.53 -35.55 -26.15
N PHE A 507 -18.78 -34.78 -25.37
CA PHE A 507 -17.91 -33.72 -25.85
C PHE A 507 -16.68 -33.66 -24.92
N PRO A 508 -15.49 -33.17 -25.35
CA PRO A 508 -14.30 -33.18 -24.49
C PRO A 508 -14.24 -32.02 -23.47
N GLN A 509 -14.96 -30.92 -23.72
CA GLN A 509 -14.99 -29.72 -22.86
C GLN A 509 -15.36 -29.97 -21.38
N PRO A 510 -16.31 -30.86 -21.02
CA PRO A 510 -16.70 -31.08 -19.63
C PRO A 510 -15.56 -31.43 -18.67
N LEU A 511 -14.46 -32.02 -19.15
CA LEU A 511 -13.27 -32.25 -18.32
C LEU A 511 -12.73 -30.94 -17.72
N VAL A 512 -12.67 -29.88 -18.54
CA VAL A 512 -12.16 -28.55 -18.15
C VAL A 512 -13.03 -27.93 -17.07
N ASP A 513 -14.34 -27.99 -17.25
CA ASP A 513 -15.26 -27.22 -16.42
C ASP A 513 -15.67 -27.97 -15.16
N ALA A 514 -15.65 -29.31 -15.21
CA ALA A 514 -15.66 -30.14 -14.02
C ALA A 514 -14.43 -29.89 -13.14
N ALA A 515 -13.28 -29.61 -13.75
CA ALA A 515 -12.05 -29.28 -13.04
C ALA A 515 -12.13 -27.91 -12.34
N PHE A 516 -12.61 -26.86 -13.00
CA PHE A 516 -12.85 -25.56 -12.32
C PHE A 516 -13.90 -25.69 -11.22
N LEU A 517 -14.95 -26.49 -11.42
CA LEU A 517 -15.92 -26.77 -10.36
C LEU A 517 -15.27 -27.49 -9.17
N ALA A 518 -14.45 -28.50 -9.43
CA ALA A 518 -13.70 -29.23 -8.40
C ALA A 518 -12.76 -28.31 -7.62
N GLU A 519 -12.01 -27.47 -8.32
CA GLU A 519 -11.13 -26.45 -7.73
C GLU A 519 -11.89 -25.47 -6.84
N GLY A 520 -13.04 -24.97 -7.29
CA GLY A 520 -13.90 -24.11 -6.47
C GLY A 520 -14.41 -24.79 -5.20
N ILE A 521 -14.77 -26.07 -5.28
CA ILE A 521 -15.24 -26.82 -4.11
C ILE A 521 -14.09 -27.14 -3.14
N LEU A 522 -12.88 -27.43 -3.65
CA LEU A 522 -11.66 -27.57 -2.86
C LEU A 522 -11.33 -26.30 -2.06
N ARG A 523 -11.57 -25.12 -2.65
CA ARG A 523 -11.36 -23.80 -2.00
C ARG A 523 -12.41 -23.43 -0.96
N ALA A 524 -13.59 -24.08 -0.96
CA ALA A 524 -14.67 -23.79 -0.02
C ALA A 524 -15.32 -25.06 0.56
N PRO A 525 -14.55 -25.92 1.25
CA PRO A 525 -15.03 -27.20 1.73
C PRO A 525 -16.09 -27.02 2.83
N THR A 526 -15.99 -25.99 3.66
CA THR A 526 -16.91 -25.76 4.78
C THR A 526 -18.25 -25.23 4.30
N GLN A 527 -18.24 -24.26 3.38
CA GLN A 527 -19.46 -23.57 2.99
C GLN A 527 -20.12 -24.15 1.75
N ILE A 528 -19.39 -24.94 0.93
CA ILE A 528 -19.96 -25.66 -0.20
C ILE A 528 -20.10 -27.15 0.13
N TRP A 529 -18.99 -27.91 0.15
CA TRP A 529 -19.03 -29.38 0.23
C TRP A 529 -19.81 -29.89 1.46
N ASN A 530 -19.49 -29.39 2.65
CA ASN A 530 -20.11 -29.83 3.91
C ASN A 530 -21.58 -29.44 4.05
N ARG A 531 -22.07 -28.49 3.23
CA ARG A 531 -23.48 -28.06 3.22
C ARG A 531 -24.34 -28.81 2.21
N LEU A 532 -23.74 -29.55 1.28
CA LEU A 532 -24.49 -30.42 0.37
C LEU A 532 -25.09 -31.61 1.13
N ASP A 533 -26.31 -32.01 0.77
CA ASP A 533 -26.86 -33.27 1.29
C ASP A 533 -26.10 -34.48 0.72
N LYS A 534 -26.12 -35.61 1.43
CA LYS A 534 -25.36 -36.82 1.06
C LYS A 534 -25.65 -37.29 -0.38
N GLN A 535 -26.90 -37.23 -0.80
CA GLN A 535 -27.29 -37.64 -2.15
C GLN A 535 -26.64 -36.74 -3.21
N THR A 536 -26.58 -35.43 -2.95
CA THR A 536 -25.93 -34.46 -3.83
C THR A 536 -24.42 -34.66 -3.86
N GLN A 537 -23.78 -34.96 -2.73
CA GLN A 537 -22.35 -35.32 -2.67
C GLN A 537 -22.06 -36.59 -3.50
N GLU A 538 -22.88 -37.63 -3.36
CA GLU A 538 -22.75 -38.86 -4.14
C GLU A 538 -22.92 -38.62 -5.65
N TRP A 539 -23.92 -37.83 -6.05
CA TRP A 539 -24.10 -37.47 -7.45
C TRP A 539 -22.89 -36.71 -7.99
N LEU A 540 -22.39 -35.71 -7.26
CA LEU A 540 -21.23 -34.93 -7.68
C LEU A 540 -19.97 -35.80 -7.84
N VAL A 541 -19.70 -36.70 -6.90
CA VAL A 541 -18.61 -37.69 -7.01
C VAL A 541 -18.78 -38.59 -8.23
N ASN A 542 -20.00 -39.03 -8.51
CA ASN A 542 -20.28 -39.84 -9.69
C ASN A 542 -20.07 -39.05 -10.99
N GLU A 543 -20.49 -37.78 -11.04
CA GLU A 543 -20.24 -36.89 -12.19
C GLU A 543 -18.75 -36.65 -12.42
N TRP A 544 -17.97 -36.41 -11.36
CA TRP A 544 -16.50 -36.32 -11.47
C TRP A 544 -15.88 -37.62 -11.98
N LYS A 545 -16.32 -38.79 -11.48
CA LYS A 545 -15.84 -40.08 -11.98
C LYS A 545 -16.22 -40.34 -13.44
N LYS A 546 -17.38 -39.86 -13.92
CA LYS A 546 -17.75 -39.97 -15.34
C LYS A 546 -16.76 -39.25 -16.26
N SER A 547 -16.18 -38.14 -15.81
CA SER A 547 -15.17 -37.39 -16.57
C SER A 547 -13.90 -38.21 -16.87
N ARG A 548 -13.65 -39.33 -16.14
CA ARG A 548 -12.52 -40.24 -16.42
C ARG A 548 -12.57 -40.85 -17.82
N SER A 549 -13.76 -40.91 -18.43
CA SER A 549 -13.94 -41.35 -19.82
C SER A 549 -13.39 -40.37 -20.86
N ILE A 550 -13.09 -39.13 -20.46
CA ILE A 550 -12.49 -38.10 -21.31
C ILE A 550 -10.96 -38.20 -21.18
N LYS A 551 -10.30 -38.47 -22.32
CA LYS A 551 -8.85 -38.48 -22.39
C LYS A 551 -8.33 -37.04 -22.47
N PRO A 552 -7.49 -36.58 -21.52
CA PRO A 552 -6.91 -35.25 -21.60
C PRO A 552 -5.92 -35.15 -22.77
N PHE A 553 -5.83 -33.96 -23.38
CA PHE A 553 -4.78 -33.65 -24.35
C PHE A 553 -3.44 -33.43 -23.63
N GLU A 554 -2.32 -33.60 -24.35
CA GLU A 554 -0.96 -33.36 -23.86
C GLU A 554 -0.67 -31.85 -23.76
N SER A 555 -1.35 -31.20 -22.82
CA SER A 555 -1.31 -29.76 -22.53
C SER A 555 -1.74 -29.53 -21.07
N ASN A 556 -2.11 -28.29 -20.72
CA ASN A 556 -2.79 -27.93 -19.47
C ASN A 556 -4.00 -28.85 -19.14
N TRP A 557 -4.55 -29.56 -20.12
CA TRP A 557 -5.60 -30.54 -19.91
C TRP A 557 -5.25 -31.67 -18.95
N LEU A 558 -3.96 -31.99 -18.79
CA LEU A 558 -3.53 -32.95 -17.77
C LEU A 558 -3.80 -32.45 -16.35
N LEU A 559 -3.76 -31.13 -16.11
CA LEU A 559 -4.06 -30.55 -14.81
C LEU A 559 -5.57 -30.58 -14.51
N PHE A 560 -6.44 -30.51 -15.51
CA PHE A 560 -7.88 -30.72 -15.30
C PHE A 560 -8.18 -32.13 -14.80
N ALA A 561 -7.52 -33.15 -15.35
CA ALA A 561 -7.62 -34.49 -14.79
C ALA A 561 -7.06 -34.54 -13.36
N SER A 562 -5.92 -33.88 -13.12
CA SER A 562 -5.25 -33.88 -11.81
C SER A 562 -6.11 -33.25 -10.72
N ILE A 563 -6.75 -32.11 -10.98
CA ILE A 563 -7.56 -31.40 -9.98
C ILE A 563 -8.88 -32.13 -9.65
N ILE A 564 -9.49 -32.82 -10.63
CA ILE A 564 -10.67 -33.65 -10.36
C ILE A 564 -10.30 -34.82 -9.45
N GLU A 565 -9.18 -35.51 -9.71
CA GLU A 565 -8.71 -36.58 -8.84
C GLU A 565 -8.25 -36.05 -7.48
N THR A 566 -7.78 -34.81 -7.41
CA THR A 566 -7.45 -34.12 -6.16
C THR A 566 -8.71 -33.91 -5.30
N ALA A 567 -9.82 -33.47 -5.90
CA ALA A 567 -11.09 -33.35 -5.19
C ALA A 567 -11.64 -34.71 -4.75
N LEU A 568 -11.52 -35.74 -5.58
CA LEU A 568 -11.92 -37.10 -5.20
C LEU A 568 -11.09 -37.62 -4.01
N LEU A 569 -9.76 -37.41 -4.04
CA LEU A 569 -8.87 -37.74 -2.93
C LEU A 569 -9.29 -37.00 -1.65
N GLU A 570 -9.44 -35.68 -1.71
CA GLU A 570 -9.75 -34.84 -0.56
C GLU A 570 -11.09 -35.19 0.09
N PHE A 571 -12.14 -35.41 -0.71
CA PHE A 571 -13.49 -35.58 -0.19
C PHE A 571 -13.90 -37.05 0.04
N THR A 572 -13.21 -38.01 -0.58
CA THR A 572 -13.61 -39.43 -0.51
C THR A 572 -12.48 -40.39 -0.15
N GLY A 573 -11.23 -39.97 -0.26
CA GLY A 573 -10.05 -40.85 -0.13
C GLY A 573 -9.81 -41.78 -1.32
N ASP A 574 -10.69 -41.79 -2.32
CA ASP A 574 -10.54 -42.54 -3.58
C ASP A 574 -10.02 -41.61 -4.69
N TYR A 575 -9.06 -42.09 -5.49
CA TYR A 575 -8.51 -41.34 -6.62
C TYR A 575 -7.80 -42.27 -7.60
N ASP A 576 -7.70 -41.84 -8.86
CA ASP A 576 -6.83 -42.47 -9.85
C ASP A 576 -5.43 -41.84 -9.79
N ALA A 577 -4.46 -42.62 -9.30
CA ALA A 577 -3.10 -42.15 -9.09
C ALA A 577 -2.39 -41.72 -10.38
N GLU A 578 -2.65 -42.37 -11.52
CA GLU A 578 -2.00 -41.98 -12.78
C GLU A 578 -2.56 -40.66 -13.29
N ARG A 579 -3.88 -40.49 -13.23
CA ARG A 579 -4.56 -39.24 -13.62
C ARG A 579 -4.18 -38.05 -12.72
N LEU A 580 -3.98 -38.29 -11.43
CA LEU A 580 -3.48 -37.28 -10.48
C LEU A 580 -2.03 -36.88 -10.78
N ASN A 581 -1.15 -37.85 -10.97
CA ASN A 581 0.29 -37.60 -11.02
C ASN A 581 0.82 -37.26 -12.43
N CYS A 582 0.09 -37.58 -13.50
CA CYS A 582 0.56 -37.35 -14.87
C CYS A 582 0.79 -35.86 -15.17
N GLY A 583 -0.17 -34.98 -14.83
CA GLY A 583 -0.01 -33.54 -15.02
C GLY A 583 1.16 -32.97 -14.23
N VAL A 584 1.25 -33.32 -12.94
CA VAL A 584 2.33 -32.88 -12.05
C VAL A 584 3.70 -33.23 -12.61
N ARG A 585 3.91 -34.49 -13.01
CA ARG A 585 5.19 -34.96 -13.59
C ARG A 585 5.54 -34.21 -14.88
N ARG A 586 4.59 -34.06 -15.81
CA ARG A 586 4.84 -33.33 -17.07
C ARG A 586 5.26 -31.89 -16.84
N PHE A 587 4.53 -31.16 -16.00
CA PHE A 587 4.83 -29.75 -15.72
C PHE A 587 6.14 -29.58 -14.96
N ARG A 588 6.41 -30.45 -13.97
CA ARG A 588 7.67 -30.43 -13.21
C ARG A 588 8.88 -30.76 -14.08
N ASP A 589 8.81 -31.86 -14.83
CA ASP A 589 9.99 -32.54 -15.38
C ASP A 589 10.25 -32.21 -16.86
N GLU A 590 9.21 -31.89 -17.63
CA GLU A 590 9.33 -31.78 -19.10
C GLU A 590 8.96 -30.40 -19.65
N TRP A 591 7.98 -29.72 -19.04
CA TRP A 591 7.36 -28.54 -19.64
C TRP A 591 7.75 -27.22 -19.00
N TYR A 592 8.56 -27.22 -17.93
CA TYR A 592 9.16 -25.99 -17.42
C TYR A 592 10.13 -25.38 -18.44
N LYS A 593 10.00 -24.08 -18.69
CA LYS A 593 10.78 -23.32 -19.70
C LYS A 593 11.75 -22.32 -19.11
N GLY A 594 11.75 -22.15 -17.79
CA GLY A 594 12.57 -21.17 -17.09
C GLY A 594 11.75 -19.96 -16.66
N ASP A 595 12.26 -19.25 -15.66
CA ASP A 595 11.72 -17.97 -15.20
C ASP A 595 10.22 -17.98 -14.87
N ALA A 596 9.83 -19.01 -14.13
CA ALA A 596 8.45 -19.37 -13.81
C ALA A 596 7.51 -19.75 -14.99
N TRP A 597 7.94 -19.67 -16.24
CA TRP A 597 7.09 -20.07 -17.37
C TRP A 597 7.08 -21.57 -17.60
N TYR A 598 5.88 -22.10 -17.83
CA TYR A 598 5.64 -23.43 -18.36
C TYR A 598 5.17 -23.37 -19.82
N GLY A 599 5.52 -24.38 -20.58
CA GLY A 599 4.88 -24.65 -21.86
C GLY A 599 3.44 -25.15 -21.65
N ASP A 600 2.55 -24.80 -22.57
CA ASP A 600 1.26 -25.47 -22.64
C ASP A 600 1.43 -26.77 -23.43
N GLY A 601 1.84 -27.82 -22.71
CA GLY A 601 2.42 -29.02 -23.30
C GLY A 601 3.91 -28.83 -23.60
N LYS A 602 4.42 -29.56 -24.59
CA LYS A 602 5.85 -29.54 -24.95
C LYS A 602 6.36 -28.14 -25.31
N TYR A 603 5.52 -27.32 -25.94
CA TYR A 603 5.92 -26.04 -26.53
C TYR A 603 5.51 -24.86 -25.65
N PHE A 604 6.34 -23.82 -25.69
CA PHE A 604 6.01 -22.53 -25.11
C PHE A 604 4.97 -21.81 -25.99
N HIS A 605 3.95 -21.25 -25.35
CA HIS A 605 2.97 -20.38 -25.99
C HIS A 605 2.91 -19.09 -25.18
N LEU A 606 3.12 -17.96 -25.85
CA LEU A 606 2.99 -16.65 -25.21
C LEU A 606 1.50 -16.27 -25.14
N ASP A 607 0.83 -16.84 -24.15
CA ASP A 607 -0.55 -16.59 -23.78
C ASP A 607 -0.69 -16.62 -22.25
N TYR A 608 -1.92 -16.46 -21.75
CA TYR A 608 -2.19 -16.40 -20.32
C TYR A 608 -2.48 -17.76 -19.67
N TYR A 609 -2.25 -18.92 -20.32
CA TYR A 609 -2.57 -20.22 -19.70
C TYR A 609 -1.71 -20.56 -18.48
N ASN A 610 -0.53 -19.97 -18.35
CA ASN A 610 0.24 -20.00 -17.11
C ASN A 610 -0.56 -19.40 -15.95
N SER A 611 -1.31 -18.33 -16.22
CA SER A 611 -2.20 -17.68 -15.25
C SER A 611 -3.53 -18.39 -15.11
N LEU A 612 -4.22 -18.65 -16.22
CA LEU A 612 -5.59 -19.16 -16.27
C LEU A 612 -5.72 -20.55 -15.61
N VAL A 613 -4.68 -21.39 -15.73
CA VAL A 613 -4.75 -22.81 -15.38
C VAL A 613 -3.49 -23.29 -14.66
N ILE A 614 -2.30 -23.12 -15.25
CA ILE A 614 -1.14 -23.94 -14.88
C ILE A 614 -0.67 -23.66 -13.46
N HIS A 615 -0.39 -22.40 -13.10
CA HIS A 615 0.06 -22.09 -11.74
C HIS A 615 -1.01 -22.40 -10.68
N PRO A 616 -2.25 -21.89 -10.79
CA PRO A 616 -3.27 -22.12 -9.76
C PRO A 616 -3.54 -23.61 -9.53
N MET A 617 -3.81 -24.38 -10.60
CA MET A 617 -4.17 -25.79 -10.45
C MET A 617 -2.98 -26.65 -10.02
N LEU A 618 -1.77 -26.39 -10.53
CA LEU A 618 -0.60 -27.16 -10.10
C LEU A 618 -0.28 -26.91 -8.62
N THR A 619 -0.39 -25.66 -8.16
CA THR A 619 -0.20 -25.30 -6.76
C THR A 619 -1.26 -25.95 -5.86
N GLU A 620 -2.53 -25.89 -6.22
CA GLU A 620 -3.64 -26.51 -5.47
C GLU A 620 -3.50 -28.03 -5.39
N VAL A 621 -3.21 -28.69 -6.52
CA VAL A 621 -2.96 -30.15 -6.57
C VAL A 621 -1.83 -30.53 -5.60
N LEU A 622 -0.68 -29.85 -5.68
CA LEU A 622 0.47 -30.15 -4.83
C LEU A 622 0.20 -29.89 -3.34
N ALA A 623 -0.58 -28.85 -3.01
CA ALA A 623 -0.95 -28.54 -1.63
C ALA A 623 -1.82 -29.64 -1.00
N VAL A 624 -2.83 -30.12 -1.72
CA VAL A 624 -3.65 -31.25 -1.27
C VAL A 624 -2.82 -32.54 -1.22
N MET A 625 -1.99 -32.81 -2.23
CA MET A 625 -1.08 -33.96 -2.20
C MET A 625 -0.15 -33.94 -0.98
N GLN A 626 0.35 -32.76 -0.57
CA GLN A 626 1.16 -32.61 0.64
C GLN A 626 0.36 -32.96 1.90
N LYS A 627 -0.89 -32.47 2.00
CA LYS A 627 -1.80 -32.77 3.11
C LYS A 627 -2.04 -34.28 3.27
N HIS A 628 -2.08 -35.01 2.16
CA HIS A 628 -2.27 -36.47 2.14
C HIS A 628 -0.96 -37.29 2.12
N GLY A 629 0.20 -36.65 2.23
CA GLY A 629 1.51 -37.32 2.32
C GLY A 629 1.95 -38.02 1.02
N LEU A 630 1.54 -37.51 -0.14
CA LEU A 630 1.93 -38.06 -1.45
C LEU A 630 3.28 -37.52 -1.92
N GLN A 631 4.14 -38.41 -2.43
CA GLN A 631 5.55 -38.11 -2.73
C GLN A 631 5.76 -36.97 -3.73
N GLU A 632 4.95 -36.85 -4.78
CA GLU A 632 5.13 -35.78 -5.78
C GLU A 632 4.97 -34.37 -5.18
N ALA A 633 4.35 -34.25 -4.00
CA ALA A 633 4.18 -32.99 -3.27
C ALA A 633 5.49 -32.36 -2.79
N ASP A 634 6.62 -33.10 -2.80
CA ASP A 634 7.96 -32.57 -2.50
C ASP A 634 8.33 -31.38 -3.41
N PHE A 635 7.67 -31.26 -4.57
CA PHE A 635 7.85 -30.16 -5.51
C PHE A 635 7.14 -28.86 -5.10
N LEU A 636 6.19 -28.90 -4.16
CA LEU A 636 5.36 -27.75 -3.76
C LEU A 636 6.18 -26.49 -3.42
N PRO A 637 7.26 -26.54 -2.61
CA PRO A 637 8.02 -25.33 -2.28
C PRO A 637 8.69 -24.67 -3.50
N GLN A 638 9.06 -25.47 -4.50
CA GLN A 638 9.60 -24.92 -5.76
C GLN A 638 8.48 -24.36 -6.63
N GLN A 639 7.32 -25.03 -6.69
CA GLN A 639 6.15 -24.50 -7.39
C GLN A 639 5.65 -23.18 -6.79
N GLN A 640 5.58 -23.07 -5.46
CA GLN A 640 5.18 -21.84 -4.77
C GLN A 640 6.10 -20.67 -5.11
N ARG A 641 7.42 -20.90 -5.15
CA ARG A 641 8.39 -19.88 -5.60
C ARG A 641 8.16 -19.46 -7.06
N ARG A 642 7.90 -20.43 -7.95
CA ARG A 642 7.59 -20.13 -9.36
C ARG A 642 6.28 -19.36 -9.50
N HIS A 643 5.25 -19.75 -8.76
CA HIS A 643 3.94 -19.08 -8.78
C HIS A 643 4.04 -17.64 -8.27
N GLY A 644 4.71 -17.41 -7.14
CA GLY A 644 4.97 -16.06 -6.64
C GLY A 644 5.71 -15.19 -7.66
N HIS A 645 6.75 -15.73 -8.30
CA HIS A 645 7.50 -14.99 -9.32
C HIS A 645 6.66 -14.69 -10.58
N PHE A 646 5.86 -15.65 -11.07
CA PHE A 646 4.95 -15.41 -12.19
C PHE A 646 3.88 -14.37 -11.85
N ALA A 647 3.37 -14.38 -10.60
CA ALA A 647 2.45 -13.35 -10.13
C ALA A 647 3.10 -11.95 -10.15
N GLN A 648 4.36 -11.81 -9.73
CA GLN A 648 5.12 -10.57 -9.88
C GLN A 648 5.24 -10.12 -11.35
N GLN A 649 5.52 -11.05 -12.27
CA GLN A 649 5.57 -10.72 -13.71
C GLN A 649 4.20 -10.21 -14.22
N LEU A 650 3.09 -10.84 -13.81
CA LEU A 650 1.74 -10.39 -14.17
C LEU A 650 1.42 -8.99 -13.62
N GLU A 651 1.79 -8.70 -12.37
CA GLU A 651 1.61 -7.36 -11.78
C GLU A 651 2.37 -6.29 -12.58
N ARG A 652 3.60 -6.61 -12.99
CA ARG A 652 4.44 -5.72 -13.81
C ARG A 652 3.90 -5.49 -15.23
N MET A 653 3.07 -6.39 -15.75
CA MET A 653 2.42 -6.24 -17.06
C MET A 653 1.21 -5.29 -17.02
N ILE A 654 0.74 -4.87 -15.85
CA ILE A 654 -0.38 -3.94 -15.72
C ILE A 654 0.12 -2.51 -15.97
N SER A 655 -0.36 -1.87 -17.04
CA SER A 655 -0.01 -0.49 -17.39
C SER A 655 -0.50 0.51 -16.34
N PRO A 656 0.07 1.74 -16.27
CA PRO A 656 -0.40 2.82 -15.40
C PRO A 656 -1.90 3.15 -15.50
N GLU A 657 -2.54 2.84 -16.63
CA GLU A 657 -3.97 3.08 -16.88
C GLU A 657 -4.85 1.86 -16.60
N GLY A 658 -4.32 0.81 -15.98
CA GLY A 658 -5.03 -0.44 -15.70
C GLY A 658 -5.30 -1.28 -16.95
N SER A 659 -4.48 -1.16 -18.00
CA SER A 659 -4.54 -2.05 -19.17
C SER A 659 -3.45 -3.12 -19.11
N TYR A 660 -3.54 -4.15 -19.93
CA TYR A 660 -2.52 -5.20 -20.03
C TYR A 660 -2.43 -5.72 -21.47
N PRO A 661 -1.32 -6.38 -21.86
CA PRO A 661 -1.10 -6.82 -23.23
C PRO A 661 -2.23 -7.72 -23.75
N VAL A 662 -2.84 -7.31 -24.86
CA VAL A 662 -3.90 -8.07 -25.55
C VAL A 662 -3.25 -9.10 -26.47
N ILE A 663 -2.68 -10.14 -25.88
CA ILE A 663 -1.89 -11.16 -26.58
C ILE A 663 -2.36 -12.57 -26.26
N GLY A 664 -2.11 -13.47 -27.20
CA GLY A 664 -2.39 -14.89 -27.03
C GLY A 664 -3.87 -15.24 -27.21
N ARG A 665 -4.12 -16.54 -27.18
CA ARG A 665 -5.46 -17.11 -27.25
C ARG A 665 -6.21 -16.93 -25.94
N SER A 666 -7.53 -17.06 -25.97
CA SER A 666 -8.39 -16.97 -24.78
C SER A 666 -8.38 -15.61 -24.07
N ILE A 667 -7.89 -14.55 -24.73
CA ILE A 667 -7.86 -13.20 -24.16
C ILE A 667 -9.26 -12.68 -23.79
N ALA A 668 -10.31 -13.19 -24.44
CA ALA A 668 -11.72 -12.92 -24.11
C ALA A 668 -12.15 -13.40 -22.70
N TYR A 669 -11.30 -14.13 -21.97
CA TYR A 669 -11.52 -14.48 -20.56
C TYR A 669 -11.27 -13.32 -19.59
N ARG A 670 -10.91 -12.14 -20.12
CA ARG A 670 -10.84 -10.89 -19.35
C ARG A 670 -9.88 -11.02 -18.17
N LEU A 671 -10.34 -10.62 -16.97
CA LEU A 671 -9.62 -10.75 -15.71
C LEU A 671 -9.11 -12.16 -15.40
N GLY A 672 -9.59 -13.21 -16.07
CA GLY A 672 -9.04 -14.56 -15.91
C GLY A 672 -7.52 -14.59 -16.17
N SER A 673 -7.02 -13.66 -17.00
CA SER A 673 -5.58 -13.43 -17.22
C SER A 673 -4.78 -13.18 -15.94
N PHE A 674 -5.44 -12.84 -14.82
CA PHE A 674 -4.85 -12.61 -13.50
C PHE A 674 -5.22 -13.67 -12.45
N HIS A 675 -5.73 -14.84 -12.85
CA HIS A 675 -6.03 -15.93 -11.91
C HIS A 675 -4.80 -16.28 -11.05
N ALA A 676 -3.60 -16.47 -11.63
CA ALA A 676 -2.41 -16.74 -10.84
C ALA A 676 -1.99 -15.61 -9.90
N LEU A 677 -2.17 -14.34 -10.29
CA LEU A 677 -1.86 -13.19 -9.42
C LEU A 677 -2.83 -13.10 -8.25
N ALA A 678 -4.13 -13.27 -8.52
CA ALA A 678 -5.19 -13.30 -7.52
C ALA A 678 -5.03 -14.48 -6.55
N ASP A 679 -4.67 -15.65 -7.06
CA ASP A 679 -4.43 -16.87 -6.28
C ASP A 679 -3.15 -16.74 -5.42
N ALA A 680 -2.07 -16.17 -5.97
CA ALA A 680 -0.85 -15.89 -5.19
C ALA A 680 -1.10 -14.89 -4.06
N ALA A 681 -1.98 -13.89 -4.25
CA ALA A 681 -2.38 -12.98 -3.18
C ALA A 681 -3.18 -13.71 -2.09
N LEU A 682 -4.17 -14.54 -2.46
CA LEU A 682 -4.95 -15.35 -1.52
C LEU A 682 -4.06 -16.32 -0.70
N LEU A 683 -3.06 -16.93 -1.34
CA LEU A 683 -2.17 -17.92 -0.73
C LEU A 683 -0.95 -17.30 -0.02
N HIS A 684 -0.84 -15.97 0.02
CA HIS A 684 0.33 -15.25 0.54
C HIS A 684 1.67 -15.66 -0.11
N LEU A 685 1.66 -15.89 -1.42
CA LEU A 685 2.84 -16.29 -2.22
C LEU A 685 3.53 -15.12 -2.93
N LEU A 686 3.03 -13.89 -2.78
CA LEU A 686 3.64 -12.71 -3.38
C LEU A 686 5.09 -12.55 -2.90
N PRO A 687 6.06 -12.27 -3.80
CA PRO A 687 7.42 -11.95 -3.39
C PRO A 687 7.45 -10.76 -2.44
N ALA A 688 8.44 -10.71 -1.55
CA ALA A 688 8.50 -9.72 -0.48
C ALA A 688 8.61 -8.26 -0.97
N GLU A 689 9.09 -8.05 -2.19
CA GLU A 689 9.14 -6.75 -2.86
C GLU A 689 7.78 -6.30 -3.44
N ILE A 690 6.78 -7.19 -3.47
CA ILE A 690 5.43 -6.92 -3.98
C ILE A 690 4.48 -6.71 -2.80
N ASN A 691 4.08 -5.47 -2.57
CA ASN A 691 3.11 -5.15 -1.52
C ASN A 691 1.70 -5.68 -1.92
N PRO A 692 1.01 -6.46 -1.06
CA PRO A 692 -0.35 -6.93 -1.35
C PRO A 692 -1.33 -5.81 -1.73
N ALA A 693 -1.24 -4.64 -1.10
CA ALA A 693 -2.07 -3.49 -1.44
C ALA A 693 -1.78 -2.93 -2.84
N GLN A 694 -0.56 -3.09 -3.36
CA GLN A 694 -0.26 -2.70 -4.74
C GLN A 694 -0.96 -3.61 -5.74
N VAL A 695 -1.06 -4.92 -5.43
CA VAL A 695 -1.82 -5.88 -6.23
C VAL A 695 -3.30 -5.55 -6.20
N ARG A 696 -3.85 -5.22 -5.02
CA ARG A 696 -5.23 -4.69 -4.88
C ARG A 696 -5.45 -3.51 -5.80
N CYS A 697 -4.62 -2.46 -5.70
CA CYS A 697 -4.76 -1.25 -6.51
C CYS A 697 -4.65 -1.52 -8.02
N ALA A 698 -3.69 -2.35 -8.45
CA ALA A 698 -3.52 -2.72 -9.85
C ALA A 698 -4.74 -3.46 -10.40
N LEU A 699 -5.21 -4.49 -9.69
CA LEU A 699 -6.38 -5.27 -10.10
C LEU A 699 -7.68 -4.46 -10.04
N THR A 700 -7.84 -3.55 -9.08
CA THR A 700 -8.95 -2.59 -9.05
C THR A 700 -8.96 -1.73 -10.32
N ALA A 701 -7.80 -1.21 -10.74
CA ALA A 701 -7.70 -0.40 -11.96
C ALA A 701 -8.08 -1.21 -13.21
N VAL A 702 -7.62 -2.47 -13.31
CA VAL A 702 -7.98 -3.37 -14.42
C VAL A 702 -9.49 -3.68 -14.41
N MET A 703 -10.05 -4.02 -13.24
CA MET A 703 -11.48 -4.30 -13.07
C MET A 703 -12.33 -3.14 -13.56
N GLN A 704 -12.04 -1.93 -13.07
CA GLN A 704 -12.77 -0.72 -13.45
C GLN A 704 -12.64 -0.47 -14.95
N ARG A 705 -11.43 -0.59 -15.52
CA ARG A 705 -11.21 -0.38 -16.95
C ARG A 705 -12.01 -1.35 -17.81
N GLN A 706 -12.06 -2.62 -17.42
CA GLN A 706 -12.65 -3.69 -18.22
C GLN A 706 -14.17 -3.77 -18.09
N PHE A 707 -14.72 -3.62 -16.88
CA PHE A 707 -16.17 -3.77 -16.62
C PHE A 707 -16.98 -2.50 -16.76
N ASN A 708 -16.34 -1.32 -16.80
CA ASN A 708 -17.02 -0.06 -17.13
C ASN A 708 -17.18 0.15 -18.65
N GLN A 709 -16.67 -0.74 -19.50
CA GLN A 709 -16.88 -0.64 -20.94
C GLN A 709 -18.34 -0.90 -21.32
N PRO A 710 -18.91 -0.12 -22.24
CA PRO A 710 -20.25 -0.35 -22.78
C PRO A 710 -20.40 -1.78 -23.33
N HIS A 711 -21.60 -2.34 -23.21
CA HIS A 711 -21.95 -3.66 -23.75
C HIS A 711 -21.15 -4.85 -23.19
N THR A 712 -20.46 -4.68 -22.06
CA THR A 712 -19.85 -5.82 -21.32
C THR A 712 -20.92 -6.79 -20.81
N PHE A 713 -22.06 -6.25 -20.40
CA PHE A 713 -23.25 -7.00 -20.03
C PHE A 713 -24.37 -6.75 -21.06
N ASP A 714 -25.23 -7.73 -21.27
CA ASP A 714 -26.48 -7.57 -21.99
C ASP A 714 -27.57 -6.90 -21.12
N THR A 715 -28.77 -6.73 -21.67
CA THR A 715 -29.89 -6.07 -20.97
C THR A 715 -30.44 -6.88 -19.79
N ASN A 716 -30.14 -8.17 -19.73
CA ASN A 716 -30.57 -9.08 -18.67
C ASN A 716 -29.44 -9.35 -17.66
N GLY A 717 -28.30 -8.67 -17.79
CA GLY A 717 -27.16 -8.78 -16.88
C GLY A 717 -26.17 -9.90 -17.20
N TRP A 718 -26.30 -10.62 -18.31
CA TRP A 718 -25.34 -11.66 -18.71
C TRP A 718 -24.10 -11.04 -19.36
N LEU A 719 -22.93 -11.64 -19.11
CA LEU A 719 -21.72 -11.24 -19.82
C LEU A 719 -21.80 -11.53 -21.32
N ARG A 720 -21.23 -10.62 -22.12
CA ARG A 720 -21.07 -10.79 -23.56
C ARG A 720 -19.65 -11.16 -23.92
N VAL A 721 -19.49 -11.97 -24.96
CA VAL A 721 -18.16 -12.45 -25.40
C VAL A 721 -17.33 -11.27 -25.88
N GLY A 722 -16.14 -11.09 -25.29
CA GLY A 722 -15.21 -10.03 -25.65
C GLY A 722 -14.17 -9.77 -24.57
N TYR A 723 -13.14 -8.99 -24.91
CA TYR A 723 -12.09 -8.58 -23.99
C TYR A 723 -12.52 -7.37 -23.15
N ALA A 724 -13.08 -6.34 -23.78
CA ALA A 724 -13.55 -5.11 -23.14
C ALA A 724 -14.79 -4.62 -23.91
N GLY A 725 -15.99 -4.76 -23.33
CA GLY A 725 -17.25 -4.69 -24.07
C GLY A 725 -17.59 -5.98 -24.86
N SER A 726 -18.38 -5.87 -25.92
CA SER A 726 -18.83 -6.99 -26.77
C SER A 726 -17.97 -7.09 -28.03
N GLN A 727 -17.17 -8.14 -28.15
CA GLN A 727 -16.15 -8.33 -29.19
C GLN A 727 -16.03 -9.82 -29.58
N ILE A 728 -17.10 -10.42 -30.12
CA ILE A 728 -17.18 -11.87 -30.37
C ILE A 728 -16.02 -12.42 -31.23
N ASN A 729 -15.52 -11.63 -32.18
CA ASN A 729 -14.40 -12.02 -33.06
C ASN A 729 -13.03 -12.08 -32.36
N MET A 730 -12.95 -11.67 -31.09
CA MET A 730 -11.77 -11.88 -30.24
C MET A 730 -11.81 -13.23 -29.50
N GLY A 731 -12.91 -13.97 -29.60
CA GLY A 731 -13.01 -15.33 -29.08
C GLY A 731 -12.63 -16.37 -30.14
N GLU A 732 -11.93 -17.43 -29.73
CA GLU A 732 -11.75 -18.61 -30.58
C GLU A 732 -13.06 -19.42 -30.68
N GLU A 733 -13.14 -20.37 -31.61
CA GLU A 733 -14.35 -21.20 -31.82
C GLU A 733 -14.78 -21.96 -30.56
N TYR A 734 -13.86 -22.31 -29.67
CA TYR A 734 -14.18 -22.96 -28.41
C TYR A 734 -14.75 -22.01 -27.35
N ILE A 735 -14.74 -20.69 -27.58
CA ILE A 735 -15.25 -19.69 -26.64
C ILE A 735 -16.75 -19.49 -26.85
N ASN A 736 -17.46 -19.44 -25.73
CA ASN A 736 -18.86 -19.09 -25.67
C ASN A 736 -19.20 -18.27 -24.41
N THR A 737 -20.47 -17.95 -24.22
CA THR A 737 -20.99 -17.22 -23.04
C THR A 737 -20.57 -17.84 -21.71
N GLY A 738 -20.54 -19.16 -21.58
CA GLY A 738 -20.08 -19.81 -20.36
C GLY A 738 -18.57 -19.65 -20.15
N SER A 739 -17.80 -19.62 -21.23
CA SER A 739 -16.34 -19.57 -21.14
C SER A 739 -15.81 -18.29 -20.49
N ILE A 740 -16.46 -17.15 -20.75
CA ILE A 740 -16.02 -15.83 -20.27
C ILE A 740 -16.23 -15.60 -18.77
N TYR A 741 -16.90 -16.53 -18.07
CA TYR A 741 -16.98 -16.52 -16.62
C TYR A 741 -15.66 -16.89 -15.92
N LEU A 742 -14.64 -17.32 -16.67
CA LEU A 742 -13.29 -17.49 -16.10
C LEU A 742 -12.72 -16.16 -15.56
N CYS A 743 -13.29 -15.01 -15.93
CA CYS A 743 -12.99 -13.73 -15.30
C CYS A 743 -13.23 -13.70 -13.78
N MET A 744 -14.09 -14.59 -13.27
CA MET A 744 -14.38 -14.72 -11.85
C MET A 744 -13.16 -15.12 -11.02
N ALA A 745 -12.18 -15.80 -11.62
CA ALA A 745 -10.99 -16.27 -10.93
C ALA A 745 -10.03 -15.14 -10.48
N ALA A 746 -10.27 -13.88 -10.86
CA ALA A 746 -9.54 -12.75 -10.31
C ALA A 746 -10.06 -12.26 -8.95
N PHE A 747 -11.25 -12.72 -8.52
CA PHE A 747 -11.87 -12.29 -7.25
C PHE A 747 -11.45 -13.14 -6.04
N LEU A 748 -10.54 -14.11 -6.21
CA LEU A 748 -10.06 -14.97 -5.12
C LEU A 748 -9.60 -14.21 -3.85
N PRO A 749 -8.93 -13.03 -3.94
CA PRO A 749 -8.55 -12.24 -2.76
C PRO A 749 -9.72 -11.80 -1.86
N LEU A 750 -10.97 -11.84 -2.33
CA LEU A 750 -12.14 -11.60 -1.46
C LEU A 750 -12.30 -12.67 -0.37
N GLY A 751 -11.63 -13.81 -0.50
CA GLY A 751 -11.47 -14.81 0.57
C GLY A 751 -10.51 -14.40 1.68
N LEU A 752 -9.77 -13.31 1.53
CA LEU A 752 -8.97 -12.73 2.61
C LEU A 752 -9.86 -11.90 3.57
N PRO A 753 -9.66 -11.98 4.90
CA PRO A 753 -10.34 -11.13 5.87
C PRO A 753 -10.08 -9.63 5.64
N GLU A 754 -10.98 -8.75 6.07
CA GLU A 754 -10.81 -7.29 5.92
C GLU A 754 -9.54 -6.74 6.59
N MET A 755 -9.03 -7.42 7.61
CA MET A 755 -7.81 -7.05 8.33
C MET A 755 -6.53 -7.52 7.65
N ASP A 756 -6.64 -8.32 6.58
CA ASP A 756 -5.48 -8.78 5.83
C ASP A 756 -4.74 -7.60 5.18
N ALA A 757 -3.41 -7.69 5.07
CA ALA A 757 -2.59 -6.65 4.43
C ALA A 757 -3.09 -6.29 3.01
N PHE A 758 -3.65 -7.23 2.27
CA PHE A 758 -4.26 -6.96 0.96
C PHE A 758 -5.39 -5.93 1.03
N TRP A 759 -6.18 -5.90 2.12
CA TRP A 759 -7.32 -4.98 2.29
C TRP A 759 -7.04 -3.83 3.26
N ALA A 760 -6.31 -4.07 4.35
CA ALA A 760 -6.08 -3.10 5.41
C ALA A 760 -4.97 -2.09 5.10
N ASN A 761 -3.95 -2.50 4.33
CA ASN A 761 -2.83 -1.60 4.05
C ASN A 761 -3.24 -0.45 3.12
N PRO A 762 -2.62 0.73 3.29
CA PRO A 762 -2.89 1.88 2.44
C PRO A 762 -2.65 1.60 0.96
N PRO A 763 -3.26 2.39 0.05
CA PRO A 763 -3.06 2.21 -1.38
C PRO A 763 -1.60 2.44 -1.77
N VAL A 764 -1.07 1.52 -2.57
CA VAL A 764 0.31 1.54 -3.08
C VAL A 764 0.28 1.51 -4.60
N ASP A 765 1.09 2.34 -5.24
CA ASP A 765 1.23 2.31 -6.70
C ASP A 765 1.88 1.00 -7.13
N TRP A 766 1.39 0.38 -8.19
CA TRP A 766 1.97 -0.86 -8.73
C TRP A 766 3.23 -0.56 -9.56
N THR A 767 4.01 -1.61 -9.86
CA THR A 767 5.38 -1.46 -10.39
C THR A 767 5.45 -0.58 -11.63
N ALA A 768 4.59 -0.79 -12.62
CA ALA A 768 4.61 0.01 -13.85
C ALA A 768 4.23 1.48 -13.58
N LEU A 769 3.24 1.74 -12.73
CA LEU A 769 2.84 3.09 -12.35
C LEU A 769 3.99 3.84 -11.65
N LYS A 770 4.69 3.17 -10.73
CA LYS A 770 5.91 3.68 -10.08
C LYS A 770 6.99 4.02 -11.12
N ALA A 771 7.32 3.08 -12.00
CA ALA A 771 8.37 3.23 -13.00
C ALA A 771 8.09 4.40 -13.98
N TRP A 772 6.84 4.53 -14.45
CA TRP A 772 6.44 5.63 -15.33
C TRP A 772 6.42 7.00 -14.64
N HIS A 773 6.36 7.03 -13.30
CA HIS A 773 6.57 8.23 -12.50
C HIS A 773 8.06 8.50 -12.16
N GLY A 774 8.99 7.71 -12.71
CA GLY A 774 10.42 7.85 -12.46
C GLY A 774 10.84 7.39 -11.06
N VAL A 775 10.01 6.60 -10.37
CA VAL A 775 10.37 5.96 -9.10
C VAL A 775 11.22 4.73 -9.39
N ASP A 776 12.33 4.58 -8.67
CA ASP A 776 13.16 3.38 -8.76
C ASP A 776 12.40 2.18 -8.18
N VAL A 777 12.26 1.13 -8.98
CA VAL A 777 11.58 -0.13 -8.64
C VAL A 777 12.56 -1.31 -8.58
N GLY A 778 13.86 -1.04 -8.67
CA GLY A 778 14.92 -2.04 -8.66
C GLY A 778 15.07 -2.76 -10.00
N SER A 779 16.14 -3.57 -10.11
CA SER A 779 16.37 -4.43 -11.27
C SER A 779 15.54 -5.72 -11.17
N ASP A 780 15.04 -6.16 -12.32
CA ASP A 780 14.37 -7.46 -12.46
C ASP A 780 15.37 -8.52 -12.95
N HIS A 781 15.32 -9.71 -12.35
CA HIS A 781 16.24 -10.81 -12.64
C HIS A 781 15.48 -12.14 -12.69
N ALA A 782 15.91 -13.01 -13.61
CA ALA A 782 15.31 -14.33 -13.76
C ALA A 782 15.63 -15.24 -12.56
N ILE A 783 14.69 -16.13 -12.21
CA ILE A 783 14.80 -17.07 -11.06
C ILE A 783 15.42 -18.43 -11.37
#